data_AF-A0A957HZA2-F1
#
_entry.id   AF-A0A957HZA2-F1
#
_cell.length_a   1.000
_cell.length_b   1.000
_cell.length_c   1.000
_cell.angle_alpha   90.00
_cell.angle_beta   90.00
_cell.angle_gamma   90.00
#
_symmetry.space_group_name_H-M   'P 1'
#
loop_
_entity.id
_entity.type
_entity.pdbx_description
1 polymer ?
#
loop_
_entity_poly.entity_id
_entity_poly.type
_entity_poly.pdbx_seq_one_letter_code
_entity_poly.pdbx_strand_id
1 'polypeptide(L)'
;YQTTLSNLATNPGMDGAALAEALVQDFHTAYLDNDFVTMTAVDLSRLPDLTFAVETMAAALLNDPTFAASAVAEGRSGATNYARAYAADAEQYAAIDLGQFAAILAQRSPDELVRQSAAQVQQALANATLANISGAGLRGSGGVAVYFPRNRETYRPEYGRATHLTLWNRFLNSYYDVGLAAALPPAINLVSVLRDTVNVQQPAYLDFEVAGRDIGDVMLVGGLYEGDGRRRLLEYDRLIPEPTYLPDGSQLGQWRDGLHEDFFVWDTQVTYLYDAFEHGGFVVMWPTESGSALFTVQGQYRPAAAAEFTPASLEFDQRTGQMARLWVMQDGGAAEIAPAPGDEFQVYDYYLGDNDAITRTSGGSLFFDQAAQLYFDWRPLPDGGYFLGFAAQNAAGQQASAFTDLTINNSAAQPGLRAYLDPYLGFQFLYPETWYTPVYTQSILYSSDAEAQTFLQLTVYPDLSRAATANTLQAEALRDFGAVDVLFTDDVNVAGVRGLRTAYGYERADGAPRTGLLVTFVQNGAGYVLDVDGPLAGEEGTITAVTTLITSWQFTGAGFGVQPGQWAQRDLAHFSVAQPADFTYQPTNDWQRFSADRDTFVALRVRPASADVDTALANLVRDAGNGVSDFAAQEPRRFALGAVPWQRVDFAYTNGDGKEIWGFVMVKMEGGQEVVAWAEAPRSTYNDLETRVFLVMIAGMGE
;
A
#
# COMPACT_ATOMS: atom_id res chain seq x y z
N TYR A 1 28.70 6.44 -23.07
CA TYR A 1 29.12 6.79 -24.45
C TYR A 1 30.61 6.71 -24.71
N GLN A 2 31.50 7.35 -23.93
CA GLN A 2 32.95 7.32 -24.20
C GLN A 2 33.50 5.88 -24.33
N THR A 3 33.13 5.00 -23.39
CA THR A 3 33.48 3.58 -23.41
C THR A 3 32.96 2.88 -24.68
N THR A 4 31.65 2.97 -24.93
CA THR A 4 30.99 2.30 -26.06
C THR A 4 31.56 2.72 -27.41
N LEU A 5 31.77 4.02 -27.61
CA LEU A 5 32.33 4.55 -28.85
C LEU A 5 33.80 4.17 -29.02
N SER A 6 34.56 4.03 -27.92
CA SER A 6 35.94 3.53 -27.98
C SER A 6 35.99 2.05 -28.36
N ASN A 7 35.06 1.24 -27.85
CA ASN A 7 34.90 -0.17 -28.23
C ASN A 7 34.56 -0.31 -29.71
N LEU A 8 33.63 0.52 -30.23
CA LEU A 8 33.30 0.55 -31.65
C LEU A 8 34.50 1.00 -32.51
N ALA A 9 35.26 2.00 -32.07
CA ALA A 9 36.43 2.48 -32.81
C ALA A 9 37.55 1.44 -32.91
N THR A 10 37.72 0.63 -31.86
CA THR A 10 38.71 -0.46 -31.82
C THR A 10 38.23 -1.73 -32.53
N ASN A 11 36.92 -1.93 -32.67
CA ASN A 11 36.30 -3.00 -33.44
C ASN A 11 35.24 -2.46 -34.43
N PRO A 12 35.66 -1.87 -35.56
CA PRO A 12 34.73 -1.28 -36.53
C PRO A 12 33.89 -2.31 -37.28
N GLY A 13 34.17 -3.62 -37.13
CA GLY A 13 33.37 -4.71 -37.68
C GLY A 13 32.20 -5.15 -36.78
N MET A 14 32.03 -4.51 -35.61
CA MET A 14 30.90 -4.75 -34.71
C MET A 14 29.57 -4.46 -35.43
N ASP A 15 28.68 -5.45 -35.47
CA ASP A 15 27.34 -5.25 -36.03
C ASP A 15 26.42 -4.51 -35.06
N GLY A 16 25.22 -4.18 -35.52
CA GLY A 16 24.26 -3.38 -34.73
C GLY A 16 23.82 -4.07 -33.44
N ALA A 17 23.71 -5.41 -33.43
CA ALA A 17 23.30 -6.16 -32.25
C ALA A 17 24.40 -6.13 -31.18
N ALA A 18 25.64 -6.45 -31.57
CA ALA A 18 26.78 -6.40 -30.67
C ALA A 18 27.03 -4.98 -30.12
N LEU A 19 26.80 -3.94 -30.94
CA LEU A 19 26.90 -2.54 -30.48
C LEU A 19 25.81 -2.18 -29.46
N ALA A 20 24.57 -2.61 -29.69
CA ALA A 20 23.45 -2.32 -28.79
C ALA A 20 23.62 -3.04 -27.44
N GLU A 21 24.05 -4.30 -27.44
CA GLU A 21 24.36 -5.06 -26.22
C GLU A 21 25.52 -4.40 -25.43
N ALA A 22 26.59 -4.00 -26.13
CA ALA A 22 27.71 -3.29 -25.50
C ALA A 22 27.28 -1.97 -24.85
N LEU A 23 26.38 -1.21 -25.51
CA LEU A 23 25.83 0.02 -24.95
C LEU A 23 25.06 -0.25 -23.64
N VAL A 24 24.23 -1.30 -23.61
CA VAL A 24 23.49 -1.73 -22.41
C VAL A 24 24.43 -2.06 -21.26
N GLN A 25 25.46 -2.85 -21.53
CA GLN A 25 26.44 -3.23 -20.51
C GLN A 25 27.28 -2.04 -20.00
N ASP A 26 27.70 -1.15 -20.90
CA ASP A 26 28.47 0.04 -20.52
C ASP A 26 27.63 1.01 -19.68
N PHE A 27 26.35 1.17 -20.02
CA PHE A 27 25.40 1.96 -19.24
C PHE A 27 25.24 1.39 -17.84
N HIS A 28 25.02 0.07 -17.72
CA HIS A 28 24.93 -0.56 -16.41
C HIS A 28 26.16 -0.28 -15.55
N THR A 29 27.34 -0.46 -16.14
CA THR A 29 28.62 -0.22 -15.45
C THR A 29 28.74 1.23 -14.98
N ALA A 30 28.26 2.19 -15.75
CA ALA A 30 28.28 3.60 -15.41
C ALA A 30 27.26 3.99 -14.31
N TYR A 31 26.19 3.22 -14.14
CA TYR A 31 25.08 3.51 -13.24
C TYR A 31 24.79 2.36 -12.25
N LEU A 32 25.81 1.58 -11.86
CA LEU A 32 25.67 0.38 -11.01
C LEU A 32 24.94 0.67 -9.69
N ASP A 33 25.18 1.84 -9.11
CA ASP A 33 24.62 2.24 -7.81
C ASP A 33 23.28 2.99 -7.95
N ASN A 34 22.71 3.07 -9.16
CA ASN A 34 21.43 3.73 -9.37
C ASN A 34 20.27 2.73 -9.42
N ASP A 35 19.45 2.76 -8.39
CA ASP A 35 18.31 1.85 -8.25
C ASP A 35 17.23 2.04 -9.34
N PHE A 36 17.18 3.18 -10.02
CA PHE A 36 16.03 3.61 -10.82
C PHE A 36 16.35 3.87 -12.29
N VAL A 37 17.42 3.26 -12.81
CA VAL A 37 17.73 3.29 -14.24
C VAL A 37 17.35 1.98 -14.92
N THR A 38 16.95 2.06 -16.19
CA THR A 38 16.75 0.89 -17.06
C THR A 38 17.30 1.19 -18.44
N MET A 39 17.90 0.19 -19.09
CA MET A 39 18.16 0.27 -20.52
C MET A 39 18.04 -1.10 -21.20
N THR A 40 17.45 -1.08 -22.39
CA THR A 40 17.08 -2.28 -23.14
C THR A 40 17.48 -2.12 -24.61
N ALA A 41 18.11 -3.15 -25.15
CA ALA A 41 18.40 -3.29 -26.58
C ALA A 41 17.38 -4.25 -27.20
N VAL A 42 16.71 -3.80 -28.26
CA VAL A 42 15.64 -4.55 -28.95
C VAL A 42 16.00 -4.80 -30.41
N ASP A 43 15.89 -6.05 -30.85
CA ASP A 43 16.00 -6.46 -32.25
C ASP A 43 14.73 -6.10 -33.02
N LEU A 44 14.82 -5.03 -33.82
CA LEU A 44 13.70 -4.54 -34.62
C LEU A 44 13.21 -5.54 -35.68
N SER A 45 14.03 -6.53 -36.08
CA SER A 45 13.61 -7.58 -37.00
C SER A 45 12.59 -8.54 -36.39
N ARG A 46 12.49 -8.57 -35.05
CA ARG A 46 11.55 -9.39 -34.28
C ARG A 46 10.29 -8.64 -33.86
N LEU A 47 10.22 -7.33 -34.06
CA LEU A 47 9.03 -6.54 -33.73
C LEU A 47 7.74 -7.02 -34.42
N PRO A 48 7.73 -7.52 -35.67
CA PRO A 48 6.52 -8.09 -36.26
C PRO A 48 5.94 -9.26 -35.45
N ASP A 49 6.80 -10.16 -34.93
CA ASP A 49 6.37 -11.31 -34.11
C ASP A 49 5.83 -10.85 -32.75
N LEU A 50 6.49 -9.88 -32.11
CA LEU A 50 6.01 -9.28 -30.86
C LEU A 50 4.68 -8.55 -31.05
N THR A 51 4.54 -7.78 -32.12
CA THR A 51 3.30 -7.08 -32.49
C THR A 51 2.15 -8.08 -32.67
N PHE A 52 2.41 -9.18 -33.39
CA PHE A 52 1.44 -10.24 -33.60
C PHE A 52 1.01 -10.91 -32.28
N ALA A 53 1.96 -11.17 -31.38
CA ALA A 53 1.65 -11.75 -30.07
C ALA A 53 0.77 -10.81 -29.22
N VAL A 54 1.07 -9.51 -29.18
CA VAL A 54 0.28 -8.51 -28.44
C VAL A 54 -1.13 -8.39 -29.02
N GLU A 55 -1.27 -8.33 -30.34
CA GLU A 55 -2.59 -8.27 -31.01
C GLU A 55 -3.39 -9.57 -30.79
N THR A 56 -2.73 -10.73 -30.70
CA THR A 56 -3.37 -12.02 -30.38
C THR A 56 -3.88 -12.04 -28.94
N MET A 57 -3.10 -11.54 -27.98
CA MET A 57 -3.55 -11.39 -26.59
C MET A 57 -4.72 -10.41 -26.48
N ALA A 58 -4.67 -9.27 -27.18
CA ALA A 58 -5.78 -8.33 -27.24
C ALA A 58 -7.06 -8.95 -27.83
N ALA A 59 -6.93 -9.79 -28.86
CA ALA A 59 -8.05 -10.54 -29.42
C ALA A 59 -8.66 -11.52 -28.39
N ALA A 60 -7.83 -12.22 -27.61
CA ALA A 60 -8.31 -13.12 -26.55
C ALA A 60 -9.07 -12.37 -25.47
N LEU A 61 -8.56 -11.21 -25.03
CA LEU A 61 -9.20 -10.33 -24.04
C LEU A 61 -10.52 -9.74 -24.53
N LEU A 62 -10.70 -9.58 -25.84
CA LEU A 62 -11.95 -9.09 -26.44
C LEU A 62 -13.07 -10.14 -26.50
N ASN A 63 -12.78 -11.43 -26.28
CA ASN A 63 -13.79 -12.49 -26.38
C ASN A 63 -14.82 -12.42 -25.24
N ASP A 64 -14.36 -12.12 -24.02
CA ASP A 64 -15.20 -11.99 -22.82
C ASP A 64 -14.59 -10.94 -21.87
N PRO A 65 -14.72 -9.63 -22.21
CA PRO A 65 -14.03 -8.56 -21.48
C PRO A 65 -14.40 -8.50 -20.00
N THR A 66 -15.64 -8.84 -19.65
CA THR A 66 -16.11 -8.84 -18.26
C THR A 66 -15.51 -9.99 -17.45
N PHE A 67 -15.36 -11.18 -18.04
CA PHE A 67 -14.76 -12.32 -17.36
C PHE A 67 -13.26 -12.14 -17.08
N ALA A 68 -12.54 -11.47 -17.99
CA ALA A 68 -11.10 -11.22 -17.83
C ALA A 68 -10.78 -9.90 -17.09
N ALA A 69 -11.76 -9.01 -16.86
CA ALA A 69 -11.53 -7.65 -16.37
C ALA A 69 -10.70 -7.59 -15.09
N SER A 70 -11.03 -8.41 -14.09
CA SER A 70 -10.34 -8.38 -12.79
C SER A 70 -8.87 -8.79 -12.91
N ALA A 71 -8.55 -9.83 -13.70
CA ALA A 71 -7.18 -10.22 -13.97
C ALA A 71 -6.40 -9.15 -14.76
N VAL A 72 -7.08 -8.42 -15.64
CA VAL A 72 -6.50 -7.26 -16.35
C VAL A 72 -6.21 -6.11 -15.39
N ALA A 73 -7.11 -5.83 -14.44
CA ALA A 73 -6.91 -4.83 -13.39
C ALA A 73 -5.69 -5.18 -12.52
N GLU A 74 -5.62 -6.42 -12.03
CA GLU A 74 -4.47 -6.98 -11.29
C GLU A 74 -3.17 -6.86 -12.11
N GLY A 75 -3.19 -7.30 -13.37
CA GLY A 75 -2.03 -7.17 -14.25
C GLY A 75 -1.57 -5.72 -14.42
N ARG A 76 -2.51 -4.78 -14.57
CA ARG A 76 -2.22 -3.36 -14.76
C ARG A 76 -1.67 -2.70 -13.50
N SER A 77 -2.18 -3.06 -12.33
CA SER A 77 -1.73 -2.52 -11.04
C SER A 77 -0.38 -3.12 -10.61
N GLY A 78 -0.16 -4.41 -10.90
CA GLY A 78 1.09 -5.11 -10.57
C GLY A 78 2.26 -4.84 -11.52
N ALA A 79 2.00 -4.36 -12.74
CA ALA A 79 3.07 -4.02 -13.68
C ALA A 79 3.74 -2.67 -13.33
N THR A 80 5.06 -2.62 -13.47
CA THR A 80 5.84 -1.38 -13.32
C THR A 80 5.34 -0.32 -14.29
N ASN A 81 5.13 0.91 -13.81
CA ASN A 81 4.79 2.07 -14.63
C ASN A 81 6.06 2.91 -14.84
N TYR A 82 6.43 3.18 -16.07
CA TYR A 82 7.57 4.05 -16.40
C TYR A 82 7.16 5.54 -16.36
N ALA A 83 8.13 6.45 -16.45
CA ALA A 83 7.95 7.92 -16.36
C ALA A 83 7.52 8.46 -14.97
N ARG A 84 7.85 7.72 -13.90
CA ARG A 84 7.51 8.03 -12.50
C ARG A 84 8.16 9.28 -11.89
N ALA A 85 9.20 9.85 -12.52
CA ALA A 85 9.80 11.12 -12.09
C ALA A 85 8.81 12.31 -12.07
N TYR A 86 7.65 12.15 -12.71
CA TYR A 86 6.51 13.07 -12.66
C TYR A 86 5.33 12.41 -11.98
N ALA A 87 5.46 12.04 -10.70
CA ALA A 87 4.49 11.19 -9.99
C ALA A 87 3.02 11.62 -10.14
N ALA A 88 2.70 12.92 -10.07
CA ALA A 88 1.33 13.42 -10.26
C ALA A 88 0.82 13.32 -11.72
N ASP A 89 1.73 13.22 -12.70
CA ASP A 89 1.44 13.24 -14.14
C ASP A 89 1.82 11.91 -14.84
N ALA A 90 2.36 10.91 -14.12
CA ALA A 90 2.87 9.66 -14.68
C ALA A 90 1.79 8.88 -15.47
N GLU A 91 0.54 8.93 -15.02
CA GLU A 91 -0.61 8.32 -15.70
C GLU A 91 -0.97 8.98 -17.04
N GLN A 92 -0.40 10.15 -17.37
CA GLN A 92 -0.51 10.72 -18.71
C GLN A 92 0.31 9.93 -19.74
N TYR A 93 1.47 9.40 -19.34
CA TYR A 93 2.31 8.54 -20.16
C TYR A 93 1.75 7.12 -20.22
N ALA A 94 1.27 6.62 -19.07
CA ALA A 94 0.64 5.31 -18.93
C ALA A 94 1.47 4.17 -19.54
N ALA A 95 2.79 4.25 -19.40
CA ALA A 95 3.73 3.33 -20.01
C ALA A 95 4.03 2.20 -19.03
N ILE A 96 3.27 1.12 -19.08
CA ILE A 96 3.50 -0.03 -18.18
C ILE A 96 4.44 -1.06 -18.81
N ASP A 97 5.13 -1.84 -17.99
CA ASP A 97 5.94 -2.97 -18.41
C ASP A 97 5.08 -4.07 -19.05
N LEU A 98 5.28 -4.28 -20.36
CA LEU A 98 4.53 -5.28 -21.13
C LEU A 98 4.82 -6.70 -20.66
N GLY A 99 6.07 -6.98 -20.28
CA GLY A 99 6.51 -8.30 -19.86
C GLY A 99 5.90 -8.72 -18.54
N GLN A 100 5.89 -7.82 -17.55
CA GLN A 100 5.26 -8.05 -16.25
C GLN A 100 3.74 -8.15 -16.37
N PHE A 101 3.11 -7.26 -17.15
CA PHE A 101 1.67 -7.34 -17.41
C PHE A 101 1.27 -8.71 -18.00
N ALA A 102 2.00 -9.16 -19.02
CA ALA A 102 1.77 -10.48 -19.63
C ALA A 102 2.09 -11.63 -18.67
N ALA A 103 3.13 -11.51 -17.84
CA ALA A 103 3.48 -12.51 -16.83
C ALA A 103 2.35 -12.73 -15.82
N ILE A 104 1.75 -11.65 -15.34
CA ILE A 104 0.64 -11.70 -14.38
C ILE A 104 -0.58 -12.34 -15.05
N LEU A 105 -0.96 -11.91 -16.26
CA LEU A 105 -2.08 -12.52 -16.98
C LEU A 105 -1.88 -14.01 -17.28
N ALA A 106 -0.66 -14.43 -17.64
CA ALA A 106 -0.33 -15.83 -17.89
C ALA A 106 -0.55 -16.72 -16.67
N GLN A 107 -0.40 -16.16 -15.47
CA GLN A 107 -0.50 -16.90 -14.20
C GLN A 107 -1.87 -16.76 -13.51
N ARG A 108 -2.52 -15.59 -13.63
CA ARG A 108 -3.72 -15.22 -12.86
C ARG A 108 -5.00 -15.18 -13.68
N SER A 109 -4.94 -15.11 -15.00
CA SER A 109 -6.17 -15.02 -15.80
C SER A 109 -7.05 -16.26 -15.59
N PRO A 110 -8.36 -16.08 -15.35
CA PRO A 110 -9.32 -17.18 -15.30
C PRO A 110 -9.64 -17.74 -16.69
N ASP A 111 -9.29 -17.03 -17.77
CA ASP A 111 -9.45 -17.47 -19.15
C ASP A 111 -8.16 -18.08 -19.70
N GLU A 112 -8.24 -19.36 -20.10
CA GLU A 112 -7.11 -20.12 -20.64
C GLU A 112 -6.55 -19.55 -21.94
N LEU A 113 -7.38 -18.98 -22.83
CA LEU A 113 -6.90 -18.37 -24.07
C LEU A 113 -6.09 -17.11 -23.76
N VAL A 114 -6.51 -16.34 -22.75
CA VAL A 114 -5.75 -15.18 -22.27
C VAL A 114 -4.42 -15.64 -21.67
N ARG A 115 -4.40 -16.71 -20.86
CA ARG A 115 -3.14 -17.24 -20.30
C ARG A 115 -2.14 -17.65 -21.40
N GLN A 116 -2.60 -18.42 -22.38
CA GLN A 116 -1.77 -18.90 -23.47
C GLN A 116 -1.23 -17.76 -24.35
N SER A 117 -2.09 -16.79 -24.69
CA SER A 117 -1.67 -15.64 -25.50
C SER A 117 -0.74 -14.68 -24.74
N ALA A 118 -0.92 -14.52 -23.43
CA ALA A 118 0.00 -13.76 -22.60
C ALA A 118 1.39 -14.43 -22.50
N ALA A 119 1.45 -15.76 -22.36
CA ALA A 119 2.71 -16.50 -22.42
C ALA A 119 3.43 -16.36 -23.78
N GLN A 120 2.68 -16.26 -24.88
CA GLN A 120 3.24 -15.98 -26.21
C GLN A 120 3.86 -14.58 -26.29
N VAL A 121 3.24 -13.57 -25.65
CA VAL A 121 3.83 -12.22 -25.55
C VAL A 121 5.17 -12.29 -24.80
N GLN A 122 5.24 -12.98 -23.67
CA GLN A 122 6.50 -13.13 -22.93
C GLN A 122 7.59 -13.79 -23.79
N GLN A 123 7.25 -14.84 -24.53
CA GLN A 123 8.20 -15.51 -25.42
C GLN A 123 8.66 -14.60 -26.57
N ALA A 124 7.73 -13.89 -27.21
CA ALA A 124 8.06 -12.98 -28.31
C ALA A 124 8.92 -11.80 -27.83
N LEU A 125 8.65 -11.30 -26.62
CA LEU A 125 9.44 -10.25 -25.98
C LEU A 125 10.86 -10.75 -25.69
N ALA A 126 11.00 -11.93 -25.08
CA ALA A 126 12.30 -12.53 -24.82
C ALA A 126 13.13 -12.74 -26.10
N ASN A 127 12.49 -13.09 -27.22
CA ASN A 127 13.16 -13.23 -28.50
C ASN A 127 13.56 -11.89 -29.14
N ALA A 128 12.82 -10.81 -28.85
CA ALA A 128 13.10 -9.48 -29.37
C ALA A 128 14.14 -8.72 -28.53
N THR A 129 14.32 -9.07 -27.26
CA THR A 129 15.27 -8.40 -26.37
C THR A 129 16.67 -9.00 -26.48
N LEU A 130 17.64 -8.19 -26.91
CA LEU A 130 19.05 -8.57 -27.02
C LEU A 130 19.77 -8.47 -25.66
N ALA A 131 19.52 -7.37 -24.95
CA ALA A 131 20.04 -7.13 -23.60
C ALA A 131 19.07 -6.24 -22.83
N ASN A 132 18.94 -6.47 -21.54
CA ASN A 132 18.10 -5.68 -20.66
C ASN A 132 18.71 -5.59 -19.28
N ILE A 133 18.78 -4.37 -18.74
CA ILE A 133 19.31 -4.11 -17.41
C ILE A 133 18.40 -3.12 -16.68
N SER A 134 18.21 -3.36 -15.40
CA SER A 134 17.47 -2.51 -14.47
C SER A 134 18.22 -2.34 -13.15
N GLY A 135 18.10 -1.17 -12.54
CA GLY A 135 18.52 -0.93 -11.15
C GLY A 135 17.70 -1.71 -10.13
N ALA A 136 18.10 -1.68 -8.86
CA ALA A 136 17.47 -2.49 -7.82
C ALA A 136 16.00 -2.13 -7.54
N GLY A 137 15.61 -0.87 -7.74
CA GLY A 137 14.23 -0.38 -7.61
C GLY A 137 13.32 -0.82 -8.76
N LEU A 138 13.88 -1.15 -9.92
CA LEU A 138 13.13 -1.62 -11.10
C LEU A 138 13.42 -3.10 -11.42
N ARG A 139 13.77 -3.90 -10.41
CA ARG A 139 14.07 -5.33 -10.56
C ARG A 139 12.93 -6.07 -11.22
N GLY A 140 13.25 -6.85 -12.24
CA GLY A 140 12.27 -7.62 -13.00
C GLY A 140 11.57 -6.84 -14.11
N SER A 141 11.98 -5.59 -14.37
CA SER A 141 11.56 -4.85 -15.57
C SER A 141 11.94 -5.64 -16.83
N GLY A 142 10.98 -5.88 -17.73
CA GLY A 142 11.15 -6.48 -19.05
C GLY A 142 11.63 -5.49 -20.11
N GLY A 143 11.70 -4.19 -19.79
CA GLY A 143 12.39 -3.18 -20.60
C GLY A 143 11.62 -2.65 -21.81
N VAL A 144 10.45 -3.21 -22.11
CA VAL A 144 9.56 -2.74 -23.19
C VAL A 144 8.22 -2.36 -22.60
N ALA A 145 7.84 -1.10 -22.83
CA ALA A 145 6.58 -0.54 -22.35
C ALA A 145 5.42 -0.73 -23.33
N VAL A 146 4.20 -0.80 -22.81
CA VAL A 146 2.96 -0.68 -23.58
C VAL A 146 2.09 0.42 -22.98
N TYR A 147 1.41 1.19 -23.83
CA TYR A 147 0.45 2.20 -23.40
C TYR A 147 -0.79 1.52 -22.82
N PHE A 148 -1.00 1.67 -21.52
CA PHE A 148 -2.19 1.21 -20.81
C PHE A 148 -2.58 2.23 -19.73
N PRO A 149 -3.48 3.17 -20.05
CA PRO A 149 -4.05 4.11 -19.08
C PRO A 149 -4.69 3.37 -17.90
N ARG A 150 -4.67 3.98 -16.71
CA ARG A 150 -5.26 3.32 -15.55
C ARG A 150 -6.78 3.16 -15.68
N ASN A 151 -7.44 4.13 -16.29
CA ASN A 151 -8.90 4.18 -16.42
C ASN A 151 -9.33 5.01 -17.64
N ARG A 152 -10.65 5.16 -17.83
CA ARG A 152 -11.23 5.90 -18.96
C ARG A 152 -10.81 7.36 -19.00
N GLU A 153 -10.64 8.01 -17.85
CA GLU A 153 -10.34 9.44 -17.74
C GLU A 153 -8.90 9.77 -18.15
N THR A 154 -7.99 8.82 -17.93
CA THR A 154 -6.57 8.95 -18.29
C THR A 154 -6.28 8.53 -19.73
N TYR A 155 -7.21 7.84 -20.40
CA TYR A 155 -7.06 7.47 -21.80
C TYR A 155 -7.02 8.69 -22.74
N ARG A 156 -6.05 8.69 -23.67
CA ARG A 156 -5.84 9.75 -24.66
C ARG A 156 -6.28 9.28 -26.04
N PRO A 157 -7.33 9.88 -26.65
CA PRO A 157 -7.83 9.49 -27.98
C PRO A 157 -6.78 9.59 -29.10
N GLU A 158 -5.74 10.40 -28.91
CA GLU A 158 -4.61 10.55 -29.82
C GLU A 158 -3.86 9.23 -30.03
N TYR A 159 -3.73 8.41 -28.99
CA TYR A 159 -3.11 7.08 -29.08
C TYR A 159 -3.83 6.21 -30.12
N GLY A 160 -5.16 6.14 -30.04
CA GLY A 160 -5.97 5.35 -30.96
C GLY A 160 -5.88 5.80 -32.43
N ARG A 161 -5.46 7.05 -32.68
CA ARG A 161 -5.22 7.57 -34.05
C ARG A 161 -3.81 7.26 -34.56
N ALA A 162 -2.86 7.05 -33.67
CA ALA A 162 -1.44 6.91 -34.01
C ALA A 162 -0.92 5.45 -33.94
N THR A 163 -1.52 4.61 -33.09
CA THR A 163 -1.00 3.26 -32.82
C THR A 163 -1.19 2.29 -33.98
N HIS A 164 -0.22 1.38 -34.15
CA HIS A 164 -0.31 0.22 -35.04
C HIS A 164 -0.92 -1.02 -34.34
N LEU A 165 -1.10 -0.97 -33.02
CA LEU A 165 -1.73 -2.03 -32.23
C LEU A 165 -3.25 -1.82 -32.19
N THR A 166 -3.92 -2.16 -33.30
CA THR A 166 -5.34 -1.87 -33.50
C THR A 166 -6.27 -2.66 -32.57
N LEU A 167 -6.00 -3.94 -32.35
CA LEU A 167 -6.76 -4.79 -31.44
C LEU A 167 -6.45 -4.44 -29.99
N TRP A 168 -5.19 -4.08 -29.67
CA TRP A 168 -4.86 -3.56 -28.33
C TRP A 168 -5.69 -2.31 -28.01
N ASN A 169 -5.73 -1.34 -28.92
CA ASN A 169 -6.55 -0.15 -28.72
C ASN A 169 -8.04 -0.46 -28.58
N ARG A 170 -8.57 -1.39 -29.37
CA ARG A 170 -9.95 -1.86 -29.24
C ARG A 170 -10.20 -2.54 -27.88
N PHE A 171 -9.25 -3.34 -27.43
CA PHE A 171 -9.26 -3.95 -26.10
C PHE A 171 -9.33 -2.89 -25.01
N LEU A 172 -8.44 -1.87 -25.02
CA LEU A 172 -8.44 -0.81 -24.00
C LEU A 172 -9.82 -0.15 -23.86
N ASN A 173 -10.43 0.23 -24.99
CA ASN A 173 -11.75 0.84 -24.99
C ASN A 173 -12.82 -0.14 -24.45
N SER A 174 -12.79 -1.40 -24.88
CA SER A 174 -13.73 -2.43 -24.40
C SER A 174 -13.53 -2.76 -22.92
N TYR A 175 -12.30 -2.73 -22.42
CA TYR A 175 -11.99 -2.96 -21.02
C TYR A 175 -12.63 -1.88 -20.15
N TYR A 176 -12.46 -0.60 -20.49
CA TYR A 176 -13.09 0.49 -19.74
C TYR A 176 -14.62 0.51 -19.89
N ASP A 177 -15.13 0.34 -21.11
CA ASP A 177 -16.55 0.56 -21.40
C ASP A 177 -17.43 -0.66 -21.11
N VAL A 178 -16.85 -1.87 -21.11
CA VAL A 178 -17.59 -3.15 -20.93
C VAL A 178 -17.03 -3.96 -19.75
N GLY A 179 -15.70 -4.13 -19.69
CA GLY A 179 -15.05 -4.91 -18.64
C GLY A 179 -15.32 -4.34 -17.24
N LEU A 180 -15.21 -3.01 -17.11
CA LEU A 180 -15.34 -2.29 -15.85
C LEU A 180 -16.71 -1.63 -15.64
N ALA A 181 -17.68 -1.84 -16.54
CA ALA A 181 -18.97 -1.14 -16.51
C ALA A 181 -19.79 -1.36 -15.24
N ALA A 182 -19.59 -2.50 -14.55
CA ALA A 182 -20.29 -2.87 -13.32
C ALA A 182 -19.47 -2.60 -12.05
N ALA A 183 -18.27 -2.02 -12.18
CA ALA A 183 -17.42 -1.72 -11.03
C ALA A 183 -18.05 -0.60 -10.19
N LEU A 184 -18.13 -0.82 -8.88
CA LEU A 184 -18.62 0.16 -7.92
C LEU A 184 -17.47 0.79 -7.14
N PRO A 185 -17.64 2.01 -6.62
CA PRO A 185 -16.65 2.60 -5.74
C PRO A 185 -16.33 1.65 -4.58
N PRO A 186 -15.06 1.60 -4.14
CA PRO A 186 -14.73 0.94 -2.88
C PRO A 186 -15.48 1.60 -1.72
N ALA A 187 -15.53 0.94 -0.57
CA ALA A 187 -15.96 1.53 0.68
C ALA A 187 -14.72 1.78 1.55
N ILE A 188 -14.64 2.96 2.14
CA ILE A 188 -13.67 3.27 3.19
C ILE A 188 -14.42 3.67 4.45
N ASN A 189 -14.04 3.06 5.57
CA ASN A 189 -14.55 3.44 6.88
C ASN A 189 -13.39 3.72 7.83
N LEU A 190 -13.45 4.85 8.54
CA LEU A 190 -12.63 5.05 9.73
C LEU A 190 -13.32 4.35 10.90
N VAL A 191 -12.68 3.31 11.43
CA VAL A 191 -13.24 2.47 12.51
C VAL A 191 -13.08 3.17 13.85
N SER A 192 -11.89 3.69 14.12
CA SER A 192 -11.59 4.37 15.37
C SER A 192 -10.61 5.53 15.14
N VAL A 193 -10.79 6.60 15.90
CA VAL A 193 -9.83 7.71 16.02
C VAL A 193 -9.54 7.87 17.50
N LEU A 194 -8.27 7.71 17.88
CA LEU A 194 -7.91 7.66 19.30
C LEU A 194 -8.18 8.99 20.02
N ARG A 195 -8.00 10.12 19.33
CA ARG A 195 -8.19 11.48 19.86
C ARG A 195 -8.32 12.50 18.72
N ASP A 196 -9.00 13.61 18.99
CA ASP A 196 -9.19 14.73 18.05
C ASP A 196 -8.15 15.85 18.18
N THR A 197 -7.46 15.93 19.32
CA THR A 197 -6.36 16.87 19.56
C THR A 197 -5.05 16.10 19.69
N VAL A 198 -4.09 16.42 18.82
CA VAL A 198 -2.84 15.66 18.64
C VAL A 198 -1.62 16.58 18.65
N ASN A 199 -0.45 16.01 18.92
CA ASN A 199 0.86 16.64 18.79
C ASN A 199 1.97 15.57 18.73
N VAL A 200 3.23 15.98 18.61
CA VAL A 200 4.41 15.08 18.58
C VAL A 200 4.55 14.15 19.81
N GLN A 201 3.81 14.40 20.90
CA GLN A 201 3.78 13.58 22.12
C GLN A 201 2.45 12.83 22.31
N GLN A 202 1.49 13.07 21.44
CA GLN A 202 0.16 12.48 21.42
C GLN A 202 -0.23 12.29 19.96
N PRO A 203 0.36 11.31 19.26
CA PRO A 203 0.17 11.13 17.82
C PRO A 203 -1.28 10.78 17.51
N ALA A 204 -1.70 11.11 16.28
CA ALA A 204 -2.97 10.62 15.76
C ALA A 204 -2.87 9.11 15.51
N TYR A 205 -3.97 8.40 15.72
CA TYR A 205 -4.11 6.99 15.42
C TYR A 205 -5.48 6.78 14.77
N LEU A 206 -5.47 6.23 13.56
CA LEU A 206 -6.66 5.95 12.76
C LEU A 206 -6.66 4.47 12.40
N ASP A 207 -7.69 3.73 12.81
CA ASP A 207 -8.02 2.43 12.22
C ASP A 207 -8.92 2.63 11.01
N PHE A 208 -8.70 1.86 9.95
CA PHE A 208 -9.58 1.91 8.79
C PHE A 208 -9.82 0.56 8.15
N GLU A 209 -10.98 0.45 7.50
CA GLU A 209 -11.36 -0.64 6.63
C GLU A 209 -11.45 -0.14 5.19
N VAL A 210 -10.91 -0.90 4.26
CA VAL A 210 -11.15 -0.76 2.82
C VAL A 210 -11.82 -2.02 2.31
N ALA A 211 -13.02 -1.89 1.77
CA ALA A 211 -13.76 -3.00 1.19
C ALA A 211 -14.07 -2.73 -0.27
N GLY A 212 -13.81 -3.70 -1.15
CA GLY A 212 -14.16 -3.53 -2.56
C GLY A 212 -13.55 -4.57 -3.47
N ARG A 213 -13.61 -4.27 -4.77
CA ARG A 213 -13.05 -5.09 -5.85
C ARG A 213 -12.22 -4.24 -6.78
N ASP A 214 -11.24 -4.87 -7.40
CA ASP A 214 -10.35 -4.27 -8.38
C ASP A 214 -9.75 -2.95 -7.86
N ILE A 215 -9.42 -2.91 -6.57
CA ILE A 215 -8.85 -1.73 -5.91
C ILE A 215 -7.46 -1.50 -6.51
N GLY A 216 -7.26 -0.32 -7.09
CA GLY A 216 -6.01 0.07 -7.73
C GLY A 216 -5.03 0.70 -6.74
N ASP A 217 -5.51 1.64 -5.93
CA ASP A 217 -4.70 2.30 -4.90
C ASP A 217 -5.54 2.64 -3.68
N VAL A 218 -4.87 2.67 -2.53
CA VAL A 218 -5.34 3.28 -1.29
C VAL A 218 -4.30 4.33 -0.91
N MET A 219 -4.75 5.52 -0.55
CA MET A 219 -3.88 6.66 -0.26
C MET A 219 -4.20 7.23 1.12
N LEU A 220 -3.16 7.51 1.90
CA LEU A 220 -3.24 8.48 2.99
C LEU A 220 -3.36 9.88 2.38
N VAL A 221 -4.30 10.66 2.86
CA VAL A 221 -4.56 12.03 2.39
C VAL A 221 -4.76 12.92 3.61
N GLY A 222 -3.93 13.96 3.73
CA GLY A 222 -3.97 14.86 4.89
C GLY A 222 -3.51 16.27 4.56
N GLY A 223 -3.95 17.24 5.36
CA GLY A 223 -3.67 18.63 5.10
C GLY A 223 -4.25 19.60 6.10
N LEU A 224 -4.08 20.89 5.83
CA LEU A 224 -4.54 21.98 6.68
C LEU A 224 -5.78 22.66 6.08
N TYR A 225 -6.61 23.22 6.95
CA TYR A 225 -7.66 24.16 6.54
C TYR A 225 -7.08 25.58 6.46
N GLU A 226 -7.04 26.13 5.26
CA GLU A 226 -6.63 27.52 5.04
C GLU A 226 -7.66 28.48 5.65
N GLY A 227 -7.25 29.73 5.89
CA GLY A 227 -8.15 30.75 6.48
C GLY A 227 -9.40 31.07 5.65
N ASP A 228 -9.39 30.69 4.36
CA ASP A 228 -10.52 30.79 3.42
C ASP A 228 -11.39 29.51 3.35
N GLY A 229 -11.05 28.47 4.12
CA GLY A 229 -11.73 27.17 4.17
C GLY A 229 -11.25 26.16 3.13
N ARG A 230 -10.29 26.49 2.26
CA ARG A 230 -9.73 25.52 1.32
C ARG A 230 -8.89 24.48 2.07
N ARG A 231 -8.96 23.23 1.59
CA ARG A 231 -8.14 22.11 2.08
C ARG A 231 -6.82 22.08 1.35
N ARG A 232 -5.75 22.61 1.94
CA ARG A 232 -4.40 22.51 1.38
C ARG A 232 -3.76 21.20 1.79
N LEU A 233 -3.32 20.43 0.81
CA LEU A 233 -2.73 19.11 0.98
C LEU A 233 -1.29 19.24 1.48
N LEU A 234 -0.93 18.44 2.48
CA LEU A 234 0.42 18.33 3.03
C LEU A 234 0.92 16.89 3.01
N GLU A 235 -0.01 15.93 3.13
CA GLU A 235 0.26 14.50 3.12
C GLU A 235 -0.47 13.85 1.95
N TYR A 236 0.29 13.09 1.17
CA TYR A 236 -0.24 12.21 0.14
C TYR A 236 0.71 11.02 0.00
N ASP A 237 0.31 9.88 0.53
CA ASP A 237 1.10 8.67 0.46
C ASP A 237 0.28 7.51 -0.07
N ARG A 238 0.85 6.71 -0.97
CA ARG A 238 0.19 5.51 -1.47
C ARG A 238 0.53 4.37 -0.53
N LEU A 239 -0.49 3.84 0.14
CA LEU A 239 -0.31 2.73 1.05
C LEU A 239 0.12 1.48 0.28
N ILE A 240 1.08 0.77 0.86
CA ILE A 240 1.64 -0.45 0.29
C ILE A 240 0.73 -1.61 0.72
N PRO A 241 0.04 -2.28 -0.21
CA PRO A 241 -0.74 -3.46 0.14
C PRO A 241 0.16 -4.60 0.61
N GLU A 242 -0.43 -5.55 1.34
CA GLU A 242 0.27 -6.78 1.69
C GLU A 242 0.78 -7.51 0.45
N PRO A 243 2.01 -8.06 0.49
CA PRO A 243 2.58 -8.74 -0.64
C PRO A 243 1.86 -10.06 -0.91
N THR A 244 1.42 -10.24 -2.15
CA THR A 244 0.92 -11.52 -2.65
C THR A 244 2.00 -12.23 -3.45
N TYR A 245 1.87 -13.55 -3.61
CA TYR A 245 2.82 -14.34 -4.39
C TYR A 245 2.14 -14.97 -5.59
N LEU A 246 2.75 -14.83 -6.76
CA LEU A 246 2.39 -15.57 -7.96
C LEU A 246 2.81 -17.05 -7.80
N PRO A 247 2.23 -17.99 -8.59
CA PRO A 247 2.59 -19.41 -8.56
C PRO A 247 4.09 -19.72 -8.70
N ASP A 248 4.86 -18.85 -9.36
CA ASP A 248 6.31 -18.97 -9.51
C ASP A 248 7.12 -18.43 -8.31
N GLY A 249 6.44 -17.89 -7.29
CA GLY A 249 7.04 -17.31 -6.09
C GLY A 249 7.41 -15.83 -6.22
N SER A 250 7.16 -15.19 -7.36
CA SER A 250 7.35 -13.74 -7.51
C SER A 250 6.33 -12.95 -6.70
N GLN A 251 6.77 -11.83 -6.12
CA GLN A 251 5.97 -10.98 -5.24
C GLN A 251 5.21 -9.93 -6.04
N LEU A 252 3.97 -9.65 -5.63
CA LEU A 252 3.09 -8.66 -6.24
C LEU A 252 2.36 -7.87 -5.14
N GLY A 253 2.62 -6.56 -5.07
CA GLY A 253 1.91 -5.65 -4.16
C GLY A 253 0.60 -5.19 -4.79
N GLN A 254 -0.52 -5.79 -4.40
CA GLN A 254 -1.85 -5.39 -4.89
C GLN A 254 -2.91 -5.44 -3.79
N TRP A 255 -3.89 -4.55 -3.89
CA TRP A 255 -5.11 -4.61 -3.10
C TRP A 255 -6.05 -5.65 -3.71
N ARG A 256 -6.21 -6.79 -3.03
CA ARG A 256 -7.07 -7.87 -3.51
C ARG A 256 -8.55 -7.49 -3.41
N ASP A 257 -9.40 -8.19 -4.14
CA ASP A 257 -10.84 -8.17 -3.88
C ASP A 257 -11.09 -8.61 -2.43
N GLY A 258 -11.95 -7.90 -1.70
CA GLY A 258 -12.32 -8.25 -0.33
C GLY A 258 -12.23 -7.08 0.66
N LEU A 259 -12.09 -7.44 1.93
CA LEU A 259 -11.90 -6.52 3.05
C LEU A 259 -10.41 -6.45 3.40
N HIS A 260 -9.92 -5.23 3.59
CA HIS A 260 -8.60 -4.92 4.11
C HIS A 260 -8.78 -4.07 5.36
N GLU A 261 -8.06 -4.41 6.41
CA GLU A 261 -8.00 -3.65 7.64
C GLU A 261 -6.56 -3.20 7.81
N ASP A 262 -6.36 -1.94 8.18
CA ASP A 262 -5.04 -1.44 8.54
C ASP A 262 -5.19 -0.23 9.48
N PHE A 263 -4.08 0.32 9.94
CA PHE A 263 -4.04 1.51 10.78
C PHE A 263 -2.98 2.50 10.31
N PHE A 264 -3.08 3.74 10.78
CA PHE A 264 -2.05 4.75 10.57
C PHE A 264 -1.77 5.53 11.83
N VAL A 265 -0.48 5.71 12.13
CA VAL A 265 0.00 6.56 13.23
C VAL A 265 0.62 7.81 12.61
N TRP A 266 0.07 8.99 12.91
CA TRP A 266 0.61 10.26 12.46
C TRP A 266 1.22 11.02 13.63
N ASP A 267 2.54 11.22 13.60
CA ASP A 267 3.30 11.95 14.62
C ASP A 267 3.24 13.47 14.47
N THR A 268 2.44 13.97 13.52
CA THR A 268 2.27 15.40 13.18
C THR A 268 3.53 16.05 12.60
N GLN A 269 4.52 15.28 12.17
CA GLN A 269 5.66 15.77 11.42
C GLN A 269 5.46 15.54 9.93
N VAL A 270 5.70 16.56 9.12
CA VAL A 270 5.58 16.50 7.66
C VAL A 270 6.83 17.11 7.04
N THR A 271 7.11 16.76 5.79
CA THR A 271 8.25 17.28 5.07
C THR A 271 8.18 18.79 4.87
N TYR A 272 9.28 19.47 5.21
CA TYR A 272 9.49 20.89 4.99
C TYR A 272 10.65 21.08 4.01
N LEU A 273 10.39 21.70 2.87
CA LEU A 273 11.41 22.00 1.87
C LEU A 273 11.93 23.43 2.09
N TYR A 274 13.25 23.60 2.10
CA TYR A 274 13.89 24.88 2.41
C TYR A 274 15.18 25.14 1.63
N ASP A 275 15.58 26.42 1.57
CA ASP A 275 16.84 26.87 1.01
C ASP A 275 17.93 27.02 2.09
N ALA A 276 19.18 27.33 1.69
CA ALA A 276 20.28 27.52 2.63
C ALA A 276 20.11 28.71 3.62
N PHE A 277 19.05 29.50 3.48
CA PHE A 277 18.68 30.61 4.38
C PHE A 277 17.51 30.26 5.30
N GLU A 278 17.09 28.99 5.34
CA GLU A 278 15.94 28.49 6.12
C GLU A 278 14.58 29.05 5.66
N HIS A 279 14.51 29.66 4.47
CA HIS A 279 13.21 29.98 3.85
C HIS A 279 12.64 28.70 3.28
N GLY A 280 11.37 28.43 3.54
CA GLY A 280 10.77 27.16 3.17
C GLY A 280 9.27 27.09 3.37
N GLY A 281 8.73 25.89 3.18
CA GLY A 281 7.34 25.56 3.44
C GLY A 281 7.12 24.06 3.52
N PHE A 282 6.01 23.66 4.13
CA PHE A 282 5.54 22.28 4.07
C PHE A 282 5.11 21.92 2.65
N VAL A 283 5.53 20.75 2.19
CA VAL A 283 5.30 20.29 0.82
C VAL A 283 4.79 18.86 0.81
N VAL A 284 4.01 18.52 -0.22
CA VAL A 284 3.73 17.13 -0.54
C VAL A 284 4.95 16.55 -1.25
N MET A 285 5.61 15.57 -0.64
CA MET A 285 6.64 14.76 -1.28
C MET A 285 6.01 13.51 -1.89
N TRP A 286 5.92 13.46 -3.21
CA TRP A 286 5.28 12.37 -3.92
C TRP A 286 6.26 11.19 -4.07
N PRO A 287 5.96 10.00 -3.53
CA PRO A 287 6.78 8.84 -3.79
C PRO A 287 6.83 8.58 -5.29
N THR A 288 8.04 8.32 -5.81
CA THR A 288 8.20 7.91 -7.22
C THR A 288 7.54 6.55 -7.47
N GLU A 289 7.51 5.69 -6.45
CA GLU A 289 6.77 4.43 -6.41
C GLU A 289 6.46 4.01 -4.97
N SER A 290 5.49 3.10 -4.82
CA SER A 290 5.19 2.47 -3.53
C SER A 290 6.46 1.84 -2.94
N GLY A 291 6.87 2.27 -1.74
CA GLY A 291 8.08 1.78 -1.07
C GLY A 291 9.41 2.33 -1.60
N SER A 292 9.38 3.33 -2.49
CA SER A 292 10.59 4.02 -2.96
C SER A 292 11.27 4.79 -1.84
N ALA A 293 12.59 4.91 -1.90
CA ALA A 293 13.31 5.95 -1.16
C ALA A 293 13.47 7.25 -1.95
N LEU A 294 13.07 7.27 -3.23
CA LEU A 294 13.07 8.47 -4.05
C LEU A 294 11.69 9.13 -4.04
N PHE A 295 11.70 10.42 -3.70
CA PHE A 295 10.50 11.24 -3.63
C PHE A 295 10.66 12.47 -4.49
N THR A 296 9.54 12.99 -4.97
CA THR A 296 9.53 14.17 -5.85
C THR A 296 8.77 15.33 -5.24
N VAL A 297 9.29 16.53 -5.44
CA VAL A 297 8.57 17.79 -5.19
C VAL A 297 8.39 18.48 -6.53
N GLN A 298 7.14 18.70 -6.93
CA GLN A 298 6.85 19.37 -8.18
C GLN A 298 6.74 20.88 -7.98
N GLY A 299 7.10 21.61 -9.02
CA GLY A 299 7.07 23.05 -9.04
C GLY A 299 7.39 23.60 -10.42
N GLN A 300 8.02 24.76 -10.42
CA GLN A 300 8.52 25.43 -11.59
C GLN A 300 9.96 25.85 -11.37
N TYR A 301 10.78 25.66 -12.38
CA TYR A 301 12.19 26.03 -12.35
C TYR A 301 12.44 27.20 -13.29
N ARG A 302 13.31 28.11 -12.85
CA ARG A 302 13.78 29.23 -13.66
C ARG A 302 15.28 29.47 -13.42
N PRO A 303 16.11 29.42 -14.47
CA PRO A 303 17.48 29.90 -14.39
C PRO A 303 17.51 31.39 -14.00
N ALA A 304 18.48 31.82 -13.19
CA ALA A 304 18.57 33.21 -12.70
C ALA A 304 18.59 34.26 -13.83
N ALA A 305 19.13 33.89 -15.00
CA ALA A 305 19.20 34.75 -16.18
C ALA A 305 17.98 34.66 -17.11
N ALA A 306 17.06 33.73 -16.87
CA ALA A 306 15.87 33.52 -17.68
C ALA A 306 14.66 34.30 -17.14
N ALA A 307 13.73 34.64 -18.03
CA ALA A 307 12.50 35.34 -17.65
C ALA A 307 11.37 34.39 -17.27
N GLU A 308 11.31 33.22 -17.92
CA GLU A 308 10.17 32.31 -17.86
C GLU A 308 10.46 31.09 -17.00
N PHE A 309 9.39 30.62 -16.36
CA PHE A 309 9.37 29.39 -15.57
C PHE A 309 9.00 28.21 -16.45
N THR A 310 9.66 27.07 -16.20
CA THR A 310 9.36 25.79 -16.85
C THR A 310 8.89 24.80 -15.78
N PRO A 311 7.82 24.01 -16.00
CA PRO A 311 7.42 22.97 -15.07
C PRO A 311 8.57 22.02 -14.75
N ALA A 312 8.74 21.72 -13.47
CA ALA A 312 9.89 20.98 -12.97
C ALA A 312 9.53 20.05 -11.81
N SER A 313 10.39 19.05 -11.60
CA SER A 313 10.29 18.06 -10.53
C SER A 313 11.67 17.89 -9.91
N LEU A 314 11.78 18.18 -8.61
CA LEU A 314 12.96 17.84 -7.81
C LEU A 314 12.83 16.39 -7.37
N GLU A 315 13.91 15.62 -7.41
CA GLU A 315 13.99 14.26 -6.90
C GLU A 315 14.96 14.22 -5.71
N PHE A 316 14.51 13.68 -4.58
CA PHE A 316 15.29 13.54 -3.35
C PHE A 316 15.45 12.07 -2.99
N ASP A 317 16.62 11.69 -2.47
CA ASP A 317 16.85 10.39 -1.86
C ASP A 317 16.74 10.49 -0.34
N GLN A 318 15.68 9.92 0.22
CA GLN A 318 15.45 9.94 1.67
C GLN A 318 16.49 9.16 2.48
N ARG A 319 17.24 8.23 1.87
CA ARG A 319 18.32 7.51 2.57
C ARG A 319 19.50 8.43 2.88
N THR A 320 19.73 9.40 2.00
CA THR A 320 20.84 10.36 2.13
C THR A 320 20.38 11.73 2.62
N GLY A 321 19.08 12.04 2.50
CA GLY A 321 18.52 13.37 2.76
C GLY A 321 18.93 14.41 1.72
N GLN A 322 19.45 13.99 0.56
CA GLN A 322 20.01 14.88 -0.46
C GLN A 322 19.12 14.97 -1.70
N MET A 323 19.17 16.12 -2.36
CA MET A 323 18.60 16.28 -3.69
C MET A 323 19.45 15.47 -4.67
N ALA A 324 18.81 14.51 -5.34
CA ALA A 324 19.45 13.66 -6.33
C ALA A 324 19.44 14.30 -7.72
N ARG A 325 18.29 14.86 -8.14
CA ARG A 325 18.09 15.34 -9.52
C ARG A 325 17.08 16.48 -9.62
N LEU A 326 17.13 17.19 -10.74
CA LEU A 326 16.12 18.14 -11.18
C LEU A 326 15.72 17.83 -12.63
N TRP A 327 14.43 17.59 -12.83
CA TRP A 327 13.83 17.33 -14.13
C TRP A 327 12.96 18.50 -14.58
N VAL A 328 13.06 18.92 -15.84
CA VAL A 328 12.20 19.93 -16.45
C VAL A 328 11.42 19.35 -17.62
N MET A 329 10.22 19.86 -17.84
CA MET A 329 9.41 19.54 -19.01
C MET A 329 9.67 20.52 -20.14
N GLN A 330 10.29 20.07 -21.23
CA GLN A 330 10.55 20.85 -22.43
C GLN A 330 9.94 20.16 -23.65
N ASP A 331 9.13 20.88 -24.44
CA ASP A 331 8.51 20.39 -25.67
C ASP A 331 7.75 19.05 -25.52
N GLY A 332 7.15 18.80 -24.34
CA GLY A 332 6.42 17.57 -24.03
C GLY A 332 7.29 16.39 -23.59
N GLY A 333 8.61 16.58 -23.52
CA GLY A 333 9.59 15.62 -23.01
C GLY A 333 10.22 16.04 -21.68
N ALA A 334 10.70 15.05 -20.94
CA ALA A 334 11.46 15.24 -19.72
C ALA A 334 12.96 15.42 -20.01
N ALA A 335 13.61 16.38 -19.37
CA ALA A 335 15.05 16.57 -19.43
C ALA A 335 15.63 16.78 -18.04
N GLU A 336 16.67 16.03 -17.70
CA GLU A 336 17.47 16.29 -16.50
C GLU A 336 18.33 17.53 -16.73
N ILE A 337 18.38 18.41 -15.74
CA ILE A 337 19.22 19.60 -15.75
C ILE A 337 20.01 19.72 -14.45
N ALA A 338 21.20 20.29 -14.54
CA ALA A 338 21.97 20.69 -13.37
C ALA A 338 21.61 22.15 -13.02
N PRO A 339 21.03 22.43 -11.85
CA PRO A 339 20.78 23.81 -11.42
C PRO A 339 22.10 24.54 -11.16
N ALA A 340 22.10 25.86 -11.29
CA ALA A 340 23.19 26.74 -10.93
C ALA A 340 22.87 27.55 -9.65
N PRO A 341 23.88 28.01 -8.91
CA PRO A 341 23.66 28.88 -7.75
C PRO A 341 22.86 30.13 -8.11
N GLY A 342 21.82 30.42 -7.33
CA GLY A 342 20.90 31.53 -7.53
C GLY A 342 19.76 31.27 -8.51
N ASP A 343 19.70 30.10 -9.14
CA ASP A 343 18.51 29.66 -9.85
C ASP A 343 17.33 29.50 -8.87
N GLU A 344 16.11 29.57 -9.40
CA GLU A 344 14.90 29.60 -8.59
C GLU A 344 14.03 28.37 -8.85
N PHE A 345 13.52 27.79 -7.76
CA PHE A 345 12.48 26.78 -7.77
C PHE A 345 11.24 27.30 -7.03
N GLN A 346 10.12 27.41 -7.72
CA GLN A 346 8.83 27.77 -7.15
C GLN A 346 8.00 26.52 -6.95
N VAL A 347 7.74 26.15 -5.70
CA VAL A 347 7.01 24.93 -5.33
C VAL A 347 5.54 25.04 -5.71
N TYR A 348 4.87 23.93 -6.02
CA TYR A 348 3.40 23.91 -6.12
C TYR A 348 2.71 23.63 -4.78
N ASP A 349 1.68 24.42 -4.48
CA ASP A 349 0.71 24.13 -3.42
C ASP A 349 -0.46 23.33 -3.98
N TYR A 350 -0.80 22.22 -3.32
CA TYR A 350 -1.87 21.32 -3.73
C TYR A 350 -3.11 21.53 -2.87
N TYR A 351 -4.29 21.42 -3.49
CA TYR A 351 -5.58 21.60 -2.83
C TYR A 351 -6.54 20.47 -3.16
N LEU A 352 -7.18 19.93 -2.13
CA LEU A 352 -8.19 18.89 -2.24
C LEU A 352 -9.59 19.52 -2.38
N GLY A 353 -10.09 19.54 -3.62
CA GLY A 353 -11.41 20.06 -3.97
C GLY A 353 -12.55 19.06 -3.74
N ASP A 354 -13.69 19.33 -4.36
CA ASP A 354 -14.84 18.42 -4.36
C ASP A 354 -14.52 17.13 -5.13
N ASN A 355 -15.16 16.02 -4.75
CA ASN A 355 -14.93 14.67 -5.31
C ASN A 355 -13.44 14.26 -5.30
N ASP A 356 -12.70 14.71 -4.28
CA ASP A 356 -11.28 14.44 -4.08
C ASP A 356 -10.37 14.87 -5.24
N ALA A 357 -10.84 15.82 -6.07
CA ALA A 357 -10.06 16.38 -7.16
C ALA A 357 -8.89 17.21 -6.61
N ILE A 358 -7.67 16.87 -7.01
CA ILE A 358 -6.47 17.61 -6.63
C ILE A 358 -6.18 18.70 -7.66
N THR A 359 -6.07 19.93 -7.18
CA THR A 359 -5.65 21.09 -7.98
C THR A 359 -4.34 21.65 -7.45
N ARG A 360 -3.59 22.38 -8.27
CA ARG A 360 -2.31 22.98 -7.87
C ARG A 360 -2.22 24.46 -8.24
N THR A 361 -1.54 25.24 -7.40
CA THR A 361 -1.16 26.64 -7.67
C THR A 361 0.32 26.86 -7.37
N SER A 362 0.92 27.91 -7.92
CA SER A 362 2.27 28.33 -7.53
C SER A 362 2.30 28.75 -6.06
N GLY A 363 3.27 28.23 -5.31
CA GLY A 363 3.55 28.51 -3.91
C GLY A 363 4.84 29.32 -3.73
N GLY A 364 5.57 29.04 -2.66
CA GLY A 364 6.80 29.75 -2.27
C GLY A 364 7.98 29.50 -3.21
N SER A 365 8.87 30.49 -3.31
CA SER A 365 10.12 30.44 -4.08
C SER A 365 11.31 30.08 -3.18
N LEU A 366 12.15 29.18 -3.68
CA LEU A 366 13.41 28.75 -3.07
C LEU A 366 14.56 28.98 -4.04
N PHE A 367 15.76 29.20 -3.52
CA PHE A 367 16.94 29.49 -4.33
C PHE A 367 18.03 28.46 -4.11
N PHE A 368 18.57 27.94 -5.20
CA PHE A 368 19.69 27.00 -5.15
C PHE A 368 20.94 27.69 -4.62
N ASP A 369 21.62 27.03 -3.69
CA ASP A 369 22.80 27.57 -3.04
C ASP A 369 24.09 27.38 -3.86
N GLN A 370 25.25 27.63 -3.26
CA GLN A 370 26.56 27.47 -3.93
C GLN A 370 26.88 26.00 -4.30
N ALA A 371 26.25 25.03 -3.63
CA ALA A 371 26.34 23.61 -3.96
C ALA A 371 25.26 23.17 -4.97
N ALA A 372 24.44 24.11 -5.45
CA ALA A 372 23.28 23.86 -6.29
C ALA A 372 22.27 22.91 -5.63
N GLN A 373 22.05 23.08 -4.33
CA GLN A 373 21.16 22.23 -3.53
C GLN A 373 19.95 23.00 -2.98
N LEU A 374 18.90 22.23 -2.73
CA LEU A 374 17.80 22.53 -1.81
C LEU A 374 17.73 21.40 -0.78
N TYR A 375 17.11 21.67 0.36
CA TYR A 375 17.15 20.79 1.52
C TYR A 375 15.75 20.46 2.01
N PHE A 376 15.60 19.32 2.67
CA PHE A 376 14.37 19.00 3.37
C PHE A 376 14.66 18.30 4.70
N ASP A 377 13.72 18.45 5.62
CA ASP A 377 13.65 17.72 6.88
C ASP A 377 12.17 17.49 7.26
N TRP A 378 11.92 16.69 8.30
CA TRP A 378 10.58 16.51 8.86
C TRP A 378 10.40 17.48 10.02
N ARG A 379 9.44 18.40 9.91
CA ARG A 379 9.15 19.40 10.95
C ARG A 379 7.77 19.18 11.55
N PRO A 380 7.60 19.41 12.87
CA PRO A 380 6.28 19.45 13.48
C PRO A 380 5.40 20.49 12.80
N LEU A 381 4.16 20.12 12.51
CA LEU A 381 3.17 21.04 11.94
C LEU A 381 2.83 22.16 12.93
N PRO A 382 2.52 23.39 12.45
CA PRO A 382 2.02 24.47 13.27
C PRO A 382 0.70 24.10 13.97
N ASP A 383 0.36 24.84 15.03
CA ASP A 383 -0.93 24.69 15.67
C ASP A 383 -2.07 25.09 14.72
N GLY A 384 -3.15 24.30 14.67
CA GLY A 384 -4.26 24.61 13.77
C GLY A 384 -5.24 23.45 13.57
N GLY A 385 -6.20 23.69 12.67
CA GLY A 385 -7.16 22.69 12.21
C GLY A 385 -6.65 21.97 10.96
N TYR A 386 -6.69 20.65 11.01
CA TYR A 386 -6.20 19.75 9.98
C TYR A 386 -7.26 18.70 9.65
N PHE A 387 -7.12 18.07 8.49
CA PHE A 387 -7.86 16.87 8.13
C PHE A 387 -6.87 15.74 7.82
N LEU A 388 -7.25 14.51 8.15
CA LEU A 388 -6.49 13.31 7.83
C LEU A 388 -7.47 12.18 7.51
N GLY A 389 -7.11 11.33 6.56
CA GLY A 389 -7.93 10.17 6.23
C GLY A 389 -7.37 9.38 5.07
N PHE A 390 -8.24 8.59 4.46
CA PHE A 390 -7.87 7.70 3.37
C PHE A 390 -8.80 7.88 2.19
N ALA A 391 -8.26 7.68 1.00
CA ALA A 391 -9.00 7.60 -0.25
C ALA A 391 -8.61 6.30 -0.98
N ALA A 392 -9.57 5.66 -1.65
CA ALA A 392 -9.32 4.48 -2.47
C ALA A 392 -9.94 4.67 -3.84
N GLN A 393 -9.26 4.16 -4.86
CA GLN A 393 -9.73 4.16 -6.24
C GLN A 393 -9.67 2.74 -6.79
N ASN A 394 -10.72 2.32 -7.49
CA ASN A 394 -10.71 1.06 -8.24
C ASN A 394 -10.22 1.24 -9.70
N ALA A 395 -10.03 0.14 -10.43
CA ALA A 395 -9.59 0.16 -11.82
C ALA A 395 -10.53 0.94 -12.77
N ALA A 396 -11.81 1.10 -12.41
CA ALA A 396 -12.78 1.89 -13.17
C ALA A 396 -12.67 3.40 -12.93
N GLY A 397 -11.83 3.81 -11.99
CA GLY A 397 -11.68 5.21 -11.56
C GLY A 397 -12.70 5.64 -10.51
N GLN A 398 -13.58 4.74 -10.04
CA GLN A 398 -14.53 5.05 -8.97
C GLN A 398 -13.76 5.21 -7.65
N GLN A 399 -14.12 6.24 -6.89
CA GLN A 399 -13.43 6.62 -5.67
C GLN A 399 -14.36 6.63 -4.46
N ALA A 400 -13.77 6.41 -3.29
CA ALA A 400 -14.36 6.72 -2.01
C ALA A 400 -13.28 7.23 -1.05
N SER A 401 -13.68 8.05 -0.09
CA SER A 401 -12.80 8.60 0.92
C SER A 401 -13.50 8.74 2.26
N ALA A 402 -12.72 8.69 3.34
CA ALA A 402 -13.16 8.96 4.68
C ALA A 402 -12.11 9.80 5.40
N PHE A 403 -12.53 10.91 5.98
CA PHE A 403 -11.68 11.88 6.65
C PHE A 403 -12.17 12.14 8.08
N THR A 404 -11.23 12.44 8.95
CA THR A 404 -11.48 13.01 10.27
C THR A 404 -10.80 14.37 10.38
N ASP A 405 -11.41 15.27 11.14
CA ASP A 405 -10.79 16.54 11.52
C ASP A 405 -9.93 16.33 12.77
N LEU A 406 -8.77 16.99 12.80
CA LEU A 406 -7.82 16.97 13.90
C LEU A 406 -7.41 18.40 14.26
N THR A 407 -7.19 18.64 15.55
CA THR A 407 -6.54 19.86 16.05
C THR A 407 -5.09 19.52 16.39
N ILE A 408 -4.14 20.12 15.68
CA ILE A 408 -2.71 20.01 16.02
C ILE A 408 -2.38 21.10 17.04
N ASN A 409 -1.70 20.70 18.13
CA ASN A 409 -1.26 21.61 19.20
C ASN A 409 0.17 21.23 19.65
N ASN A 410 1.14 21.46 18.76
CA ASN A 410 2.55 21.18 19.00
C ASN A 410 3.18 22.18 19.97
N SER A 411 2.64 23.40 20.10
CA SER A 411 3.13 24.37 21.10
C SER A 411 2.93 23.93 22.56
N ALA A 412 2.01 22.99 22.82
CA ALA A 412 1.79 22.41 24.13
C ALA A 412 2.74 21.23 24.47
N ALA A 413 3.52 20.73 23.51
CA ALA A 413 4.44 19.62 23.72
C ALA A 413 5.71 20.05 24.48
N GLN A 414 6.28 19.14 25.26
CA GLN A 414 7.55 19.39 25.95
C GLN A 414 8.73 19.38 24.96
N PRO A 415 9.65 20.36 24.98
CA PRO A 415 10.80 20.33 24.08
C PRO A 415 11.68 19.10 24.28
N GLY A 416 12.27 18.55 23.21
CA GLY A 416 13.26 17.47 23.29
C GLY A 416 12.69 16.06 23.43
N LEU A 417 11.36 15.89 23.44
CA LEU A 417 10.69 14.60 23.63
C LEU A 417 9.67 14.34 22.52
N ARG A 418 9.54 13.07 22.13
CA ARG A 418 8.53 12.57 21.19
C ARG A 418 7.91 11.28 21.69
N ALA A 419 6.75 10.93 21.14
CA ALA A 419 6.04 9.71 21.51
C ALA A 419 6.40 8.51 20.63
N TYR A 420 6.49 7.34 21.27
CA TYR A 420 6.26 6.07 20.62
C TYR A 420 4.87 5.58 21.01
N LEU A 421 4.01 5.31 20.02
CA LEU A 421 2.71 4.68 20.19
C LEU A 421 2.77 3.29 19.57
N ASP A 422 2.50 2.25 20.36
CA ASP A 422 2.33 0.89 19.88
C ASP A 422 0.87 0.69 19.41
N PRO A 423 0.65 0.53 18.09
CA PRO A 423 -0.69 0.38 17.53
C PRO A 423 -1.28 -1.02 17.72
N TYR A 424 -0.46 -2.04 18.01
CA TYR A 424 -0.90 -3.42 18.15
C TYR A 424 -1.25 -3.76 19.60
N LEU A 425 -0.41 -3.32 20.54
CA LEU A 425 -0.49 -3.65 21.96
C LEU A 425 -1.11 -2.54 22.81
N GLY A 426 -1.39 -1.38 22.23
CA GLY A 426 -2.16 -0.32 22.88
C GLY A 426 -1.43 0.35 24.04
N PHE A 427 -0.16 0.70 23.87
CA PHE A 427 0.58 1.49 24.85
C PHE A 427 1.39 2.61 24.20
N GLN A 428 1.76 3.61 24.97
CA GLN A 428 2.54 4.76 24.53
C GLN A 428 3.54 5.16 25.61
N PHE A 429 4.69 5.69 25.22
CA PHE A 429 5.62 6.39 26.11
C PHE A 429 6.36 7.50 25.36
N LEU A 430 6.97 8.43 26.10
CA LEU A 430 7.87 9.45 25.56
C LEU A 430 9.32 9.02 25.66
N TYR A 431 10.11 9.40 24.65
CA TYR A 431 11.54 9.17 24.59
C TYR A 431 12.26 10.41 24.00
N PRO A 432 13.58 10.57 24.23
CA PRO A 432 14.32 11.71 23.71
C PRO A 432 14.25 11.79 22.19
N GLU A 433 14.02 12.98 21.64
CA GLU A 433 13.88 13.17 20.19
C GLU A 433 15.17 12.91 19.40
N THR A 434 16.31 12.91 20.08
CA THR A 434 17.64 12.62 19.52
C THR A 434 17.92 11.13 19.39
N TRP A 435 17.04 10.27 19.91
CA TRP A 435 17.14 8.83 19.76
C TRP A 435 16.50 8.39 18.44
N TYR A 436 16.96 7.25 17.92
CA TYR A 436 16.28 6.58 16.82
C TYR A 436 14.84 6.23 17.23
N THR A 437 13.93 6.22 16.27
CA THR A 437 12.56 5.77 16.52
C THR A 437 12.56 4.30 16.97
N PRO A 438 11.84 3.96 18.07
CA PRO A 438 11.75 2.57 18.49
C PRO A 438 11.13 1.69 17.40
N VAL A 439 11.78 0.57 17.10
CA VAL A 439 11.36 -0.38 16.06
C VAL A 439 11.39 -1.80 16.59
N TYR A 440 10.43 -2.62 16.17
CA TYR A 440 10.43 -4.03 16.50
C TYR A 440 11.52 -4.77 15.71
N THR A 441 12.36 -5.49 16.44
CA THR A 441 13.22 -6.54 15.89
C THR A 441 12.76 -7.86 16.49
N GLN A 442 12.15 -8.70 15.66
CA GLN A 442 11.44 -9.90 16.13
C GLN A 442 10.37 -9.52 17.16
N SER A 443 10.50 -9.94 18.41
CA SER A 443 9.56 -9.66 19.50
C SER A 443 10.04 -8.58 20.48
N ILE A 444 11.13 -7.88 20.17
CA ILE A 444 11.73 -6.86 21.04
C ILE A 444 11.62 -5.51 20.37
N LEU A 445 11.02 -4.54 21.06
CA LEU A 445 11.04 -3.15 20.65
C LEU A 445 12.39 -2.55 21.05
N TYR A 446 13.14 -2.03 20.09
CA TYR A 446 14.52 -1.59 20.27
C TYR A 446 14.71 -0.13 19.85
N SER A 447 15.53 0.61 20.59
CA SER A 447 15.94 1.98 20.27
C SER A 447 17.35 2.27 20.80
N SER A 448 18.01 3.30 20.26
CA SER A 448 19.23 3.84 20.85
C SER A 448 19.37 5.34 20.65
N ASP A 449 20.28 5.97 21.40
CA ASP A 449 20.79 7.30 21.02
C ASP A 449 21.55 7.25 19.68
N ALA A 450 21.79 8.43 19.09
CA ALA A 450 22.43 8.58 17.80
C ALA A 450 23.88 8.04 17.78
N GLU A 451 24.57 8.07 18.91
CA GLU A 451 25.93 7.53 19.07
C GLU A 451 25.97 6.03 19.37
N ALA A 452 24.81 5.36 19.45
CA ALA A 452 24.65 3.96 19.82
C ALA A 452 25.43 3.61 21.11
N GLN A 453 25.34 4.48 22.10
CA GLN A 453 25.88 4.31 23.44
C GLN A 453 24.79 3.94 24.43
N THR A 454 23.60 4.49 24.33
CA THR A 454 22.49 4.18 25.24
C THR A 454 21.44 3.39 24.48
N PHE A 455 21.04 2.24 25.01
CA PHE A 455 20.11 1.32 24.37
C PHE A 455 18.84 1.18 25.20
N LEU A 456 17.71 1.07 24.51
CA LEU A 456 16.43 0.68 25.08
C LEU A 456 15.96 -0.62 24.43
N GLN A 457 15.52 -1.55 25.26
CA GLN A 457 14.88 -2.79 24.86
C GLN A 457 13.58 -2.94 25.64
N LEU A 458 12.49 -3.22 24.94
CA LEU A 458 11.22 -3.58 25.56
C LEU A 458 10.76 -4.92 25.01
N THR A 459 10.66 -5.90 25.89
CA THR A 459 10.07 -7.20 25.59
C THR A 459 8.68 -7.27 26.20
N VAL A 460 7.68 -7.58 25.37
CA VAL A 460 6.30 -7.79 25.81
C VAL A 460 5.97 -9.28 25.73
N TYR A 461 5.42 -9.81 26.82
CA TYR A 461 4.95 -11.19 26.94
C TYR A 461 3.42 -11.17 26.97
N PRO A 462 2.72 -11.27 25.82
CA PRO A 462 1.27 -11.07 25.75
C PRO A 462 0.46 -12.18 26.43
N ASP A 463 0.95 -13.43 26.41
CA ASP A 463 0.25 -14.60 26.93
C ASP A 463 0.92 -15.16 28.20
N LEU A 464 1.04 -14.35 29.25
CA LEU A 464 1.65 -14.84 30.48
C LEU A 464 0.75 -15.84 31.21
N SER A 465 1.40 -16.87 31.78
CA SER A 465 0.74 -17.70 32.78
C SER A 465 0.24 -16.84 33.94
N ARG A 466 -0.92 -17.18 34.51
CA ARG A 466 -1.51 -16.43 35.66
C ARG A 466 -0.61 -16.34 36.90
N ALA A 467 0.50 -17.08 36.96
CA ALA A 467 1.45 -17.06 38.06
C ALA A 467 2.61 -16.06 37.87
N ALA A 468 2.77 -15.48 36.67
CA ALA A 468 3.82 -14.50 36.40
C ALA A 468 3.53 -13.16 37.10
N THR A 469 4.57 -12.57 37.68
CA THR A 469 4.55 -11.28 38.40
C THR A 469 5.75 -10.44 37.96
N ALA A 470 5.79 -9.15 38.31
CA ALA A 470 6.97 -8.32 38.10
C ALA A 470 8.26 -8.97 38.63
N ASN A 471 8.23 -9.59 39.81
CA ASN A 471 9.39 -10.30 40.39
C ASN A 471 9.86 -11.48 39.54
N THR A 472 8.93 -12.27 38.97
CA THR A 472 9.32 -13.43 38.16
C THR A 472 9.91 -12.98 36.83
N LEU A 473 9.34 -11.94 36.21
CA LEU A 473 9.86 -11.34 34.99
C LEU A 473 11.24 -10.73 35.22
N GLN A 474 11.45 -10.01 36.32
CA GLN A 474 12.76 -9.48 36.73
C GLN A 474 13.79 -10.60 36.88
N ALA A 475 13.46 -11.67 37.61
CA ALA A 475 14.37 -12.77 37.84
C ALA A 475 14.73 -13.56 36.57
N GLU A 476 13.80 -13.63 35.62
CA GLU A 476 14.01 -14.24 34.30
C GLU A 476 14.88 -13.33 33.43
N ALA A 477 14.53 -12.05 33.30
CA ALA A 477 15.30 -11.08 32.53
C ALA A 477 16.76 -10.97 33.00
N LEU A 478 17.01 -10.90 34.31
CA LEU A 478 18.38 -10.87 34.84
C LEU A 478 19.14 -12.18 34.59
N ARG A 479 18.45 -13.32 34.58
CA ARG A 479 19.06 -14.61 34.27
C ARG A 479 19.47 -14.68 32.80
N ASP A 480 18.62 -14.18 31.92
CA ASP A 480 18.84 -14.18 30.47
C ASP A 480 19.92 -13.16 30.08
N PHE A 481 19.99 -12.02 30.77
CA PHE A 481 21.06 -11.03 30.61
C PHE A 481 22.44 -11.61 31.00
N GLY A 482 22.50 -12.36 32.10
CA GLY A 482 23.73 -12.97 32.60
C GLY A 482 24.26 -12.31 33.88
N ALA A 483 25.57 -12.41 34.14
CA ALA A 483 26.16 -11.91 35.38
C ALA A 483 26.22 -10.37 35.39
N VAL A 484 25.36 -9.75 36.21
CA VAL A 484 25.35 -8.31 36.49
C VAL A 484 25.39 -8.06 37.99
N ASP A 485 25.92 -6.91 38.39
CA ASP A 485 25.88 -6.43 39.77
C ASP A 485 24.59 -5.65 40.01
N VAL A 486 23.62 -6.25 40.70
CA VAL A 486 22.39 -5.56 41.11
C VAL A 486 22.72 -4.53 42.20
N LEU A 487 22.51 -3.25 41.89
CA LEU A 487 22.83 -2.12 42.76
C LEU A 487 21.69 -1.84 43.74
N PHE A 488 20.45 -1.75 43.24
CA PHE A 488 19.24 -1.67 44.05
C PHE A 488 18.00 -2.12 43.29
N THR A 489 16.94 -2.45 44.03
CA THR A 489 15.60 -2.69 43.49
C THR A 489 14.60 -1.92 44.34
N ASP A 490 13.67 -1.22 43.68
CA ASP A 490 12.55 -0.54 44.33
C ASP A 490 11.23 -0.71 43.57
N ASP A 491 10.12 -0.43 44.25
CA ASP A 491 8.80 -0.39 43.64
C ASP A 491 8.67 0.86 42.75
N VAL A 492 8.06 0.69 41.59
CA VAL A 492 7.72 1.78 40.67
C VAL A 492 6.26 1.71 40.28
N ASN A 493 5.68 2.85 39.91
CA ASN A 493 4.34 2.93 39.35
C ASN A 493 4.45 3.31 37.87
N VAL A 494 3.96 2.43 36.97
CA VAL A 494 3.93 2.65 35.53
C VAL A 494 2.46 2.71 35.11
N ALA A 495 1.97 3.87 34.71
CA ALA A 495 0.56 4.08 34.29
C ALA A 495 -0.50 3.55 35.30
N GLY A 496 -0.23 3.61 36.61
CA GLY A 496 -1.14 3.09 37.65
C GLY A 496 -0.91 1.62 38.01
N VAL A 497 0.03 0.95 37.34
CA VAL A 497 0.41 -0.45 37.56
C VAL A 497 1.66 -0.51 38.42
N ARG A 498 1.63 -1.32 39.48
CA ARG A 498 2.80 -1.57 40.32
C ARG A 498 3.80 -2.46 39.57
N GLY A 499 5.03 -2.00 39.47
CA GLY A 499 6.17 -2.72 38.92
C GLY A 499 7.39 -2.68 39.84
N LEU A 500 8.51 -3.20 39.33
CA LEU A 500 9.82 -3.14 39.96
C LEU A 500 10.79 -2.43 39.04
N ARG A 501 11.63 -1.58 39.61
CA ARG A 501 12.78 -0.98 38.94
C ARG A 501 14.05 -1.51 39.60
N THR A 502 15.00 -1.97 38.79
CA THR A 502 16.25 -2.58 39.24
C THR A 502 17.41 -1.89 38.55
N ALA A 503 18.25 -1.20 39.32
CA ALA A 503 19.50 -0.68 38.80
C ALA A 503 20.57 -1.78 38.86
N TYR A 504 21.34 -1.91 37.80
CA TYR A 504 22.44 -2.87 37.71
C TYR A 504 23.65 -2.28 37.01
N GLY A 505 24.82 -2.86 37.24
CA GLY A 505 26.07 -2.53 36.55
C GLY A 505 26.76 -3.78 36.02
N TYR A 506 27.54 -3.63 34.95
CA TYR A 506 28.35 -4.70 34.40
C TYR A 506 29.53 -4.15 33.60
N GLU A 507 30.53 -4.99 33.31
CA GLU A 507 31.61 -4.66 32.36
C GLU A 507 31.34 -5.37 31.03
N ARG A 508 31.42 -4.62 29.92
CA ARG A 508 31.38 -5.22 28.57
C ARG A 508 32.61 -6.10 28.34
N ALA A 509 32.54 -6.95 27.31
CA ALA A 509 33.66 -7.81 26.91
C ALA A 509 34.95 -7.03 26.54
N ASP A 510 34.83 -5.74 26.19
CA ASP A 510 35.95 -4.82 25.92
C ASP A 510 36.47 -4.08 27.18
N GLY A 511 35.89 -4.35 28.36
CA GLY A 511 36.26 -3.74 29.63
C GLY A 511 35.59 -2.38 29.91
N ALA A 512 34.69 -1.90 29.04
CA ALA A 512 33.97 -0.65 29.28
C ALA A 512 32.85 -0.84 30.31
N PRO A 513 32.80 -0.03 31.40
CA PRO A 513 31.76 -0.15 32.43
C PRO A 513 30.41 0.41 31.94
N ARG A 514 29.34 -0.31 32.28
CA ARG A 514 27.95 0.00 31.93
C ARG A 514 27.07 0.00 33.17
N THR A 515 26.02 0.81 33.10
CA THR A 515 24.93 0.84 34.08
C THR A 515 23.61 0.83 33.35
N GLY A 516 22.60 0.18 33.92
CA GLY A 516 21.26 0.15 33.35
C GLY A 516 20.18 0.11 34.41
N LEU A 517 18.95 0.36 33.97
CA LEU A 517 17.75 0.18 34.77
C LEU A 517 16.77 -0.74 34.04
N LEU A 518 16.43 -1.82 34.72
CA LEU A 518 15.41 -2.78 34.31
C LEU A 518 14.09 -2.48 35.02
N VAL A 519 13.02 -2.24 34.28
CA VAL A 519 11.67 -2.01 34.76
C VAL A 519 10.76 -3.18 34.34
N THR A 520 10.09 -3.80 35.31
CA THR A 520 9.20 -4.94 35.05
C THR A 520 7.83 -4.73 35.68
N PHE A 521 6.76 -5.03 34.94
CA PHE A 521 5.39 -4.95 35.42
C PHE A 521 4.48 -5.88 34.63
N VAL A 522 3.29 -6.14 35.17
CA VAL A 522 2.26 -7.00 34.54
C VAL A 522 0.96 -6.24 34.49
N GLN A 523 0.36 -6.14 33.31
CA GLN A 523 -0.92 -5.49 33.07
C GLN A 523 -1.81 -6.36 32.19
N ASN A 524 -3.06 -6.57 32.59
CA ASN A 524 -4.07 -7.31 31.81
C ASN A 524 -3.64 -8.70 31.29
N GLY A 525 -2.75 -9.39 32.02
CA GLY A 525 -2.23 -10.69 31.61
C GLY A 525 -1.02 -10.64 30.68
N ALA A 526 -0.59 -9.44 30.26
CA ALA A 526 0.66 -9.21 29.55
C ALA A 526 1.77 -8.75 30.50
N GLY A 527 3.00 -9.18 30.24
CA GLY A 527 4.19 -8.77 30.99
C GLY A 527 5.07 -7.84 30.18
N TYR A 528 5.66 -6.87 30.84
CA TYR A 528 6.53 -5.87 30.22
C TYR A 528 7.87 -5.91 30.92
N VAL A 529 8.94 -6.02 30.13
CA VAL A 529 10.33 -5.96 30.58
C VAL A 529 11.01 -4.87 29.76
N LEU A 530 11.15 -3.69 30.35
CA LEU A 530 11.85 -2.54 29.79
C LEU A 530 13.26 -2.49 30.37
N ASP A 531 14.26 -2.54 29.52
CA ASP A 531 15.66 -2.40 29.88
C ASP A 531 16.24 -1.17 29.18
N VAL A 532 16.94 -0.32 29.93
CA VAL A 532 17.69 0.80 29.34
C VAL A 532 19.08 0.83 29.95
N ASP A 533 20.11 0.71 29.12
CA ASP A 533 21.50 0.68 29.57
C ASP A 533 22.41 1.62 28.78
N GLY A 534 23.44 2.13 29.45
CA GLY A 534 24.32 3.17 28.94
C GLY A 534 25.73 3.09 29.55
N PRO A 535 26.70 3.88 29.06
CA PRO A 535 28.02 3.97 29.67
C PRO A 535 27.90 4.51 31.09
N LEU A 536 28.68 3.99 32.03
CA LEU A 536 28.70 4.49 33.42
C LEU A 536 28.96 6.02 33.48
N ALA A 537 29.77 6.55 32.55
CA ALA A 537 30.04 7.99 32.46
C ALA A 537 28.82 8.84 32.05
N GLY A 538 27.78 8.23 31.48
CA GLY A 538 26.54 8.85 31.03
C GLY A 538 25.30 8.39 31.83
N GLU A 539 25.50 7.86 33.03
CA GLU A 539 24.43 7.28 33.87
C GLU A 539 23.25 8.25 34.11
N GLU A 540 23.52 9.55 34.29
CA GLU A 540 22.48 10.57 34.48
C GLU A 540 21.50 10.63 33.30
N GLY A 541 22.00 10.50 32.07
CA GLY A 541 21.17 10.44 30.85
C GLY A 541 20.32 9.18 30.81
N THR A 542 20.88 8.04 31.21
CA THR A 542 20.17 6.75 31.29
C THR A 542 19.02 6.83 32.32
N ILE A 543 19.29 7.37 33.51
CA ILE A 543 18.28 7.57 34.56
C ILE A 543 17.17 8.52 34.07
N THR A 544 17.53 9.59 33.38
CA THR A 544 16.57 10.56 32.83
C THR A 544 15.66 9.93 31.78
N ALA A 545 16.23 9.13 30.86
CA ALA A 545 15.46 8.41 29.85
C ALA A 545 14.47 7.44 30.50
N VAL A 546 14.93 6.61 31.44
CA VAL A 546 14.08 5.65 32.17
C VAL A 546 12.98 6.34 32.96
N THR A 547 13.29 7.45 33.62
CA THR A 547 12.30 8.24 34.36
C THR A 547 11.25 8.81 33.41
N THR A 548 11.66 9.31 32.24
CA THR A 548 10.75 9.80 31.20
C THR A 548 9.83 8.68 30.72
N LEU A 549 10.37 7.52 30.38
CA LEU A 549 9.60 6.35 29.94
C LEU A 549 8.56 5.93 30.97
N ILE A 550 8.96 5.78 32.25
CA ILE A 550 8.06 5.40 33.34
C ILE A 550 6.94 6.43 33.55
N THR A 551 7.30 7.71 33.62
CA THR A 551 6.36 8.78 34.02
C THR A 551 5.42 9.20 32.89
N SER A 552 5.81 8.92 31.64
CA SER A 552 5.01 9.21 30.45
C SER A 552 4.26 7.99 29.91
N TRP A 553 4.48 6.80 30.47
CA TRP A 553 3.80 5.58 30.02
C TRP A 553 2.29 5.70 30.13
N GLN A 554 1.58 5.30 29.08
CA GLN A 554 0.12 5.26 29.01
C GLN A 554 -0.32 3.97 28.33
N PHE A 555 -1.42 3.38 28.80
CA PHE A 555 -2.18 2.42 28.02
C PHE A 555 -3.26 3.17 27.24
N THR A 556 -3.36 2.90 25.95
CA THR A 556 -4.26 3.58 25.04
C THR A 556 -5.37 2.62 24.61
N GLY A 557 -6.43 3.18 24.02
CA GLY A 557 -7.43 2.37 23.32
C GLY A 557 -7.01 1.97 21.90
N ALA A 558 -5.78 2.25 21.48
CA ALA A 558 -5.27 1.78 20.18
C ALA A 558 -5.12 0.25 20.20
N GLY A 559 -5.35 -0.40 19.07
CA GLY A 559 -5.31 -1.84 18.98
C GLY A 559 -5.86 -2.35 17.66
N PHE A 560 -4.95 -2.72 16.76
CA PHE A 560 -5.30 -3.29 15.46
C PHE A 560 -6.14 -4.57 15.61
N GLY A 561 -7.26 -4.66 14.89
CA GLY A 561 -8.16 -5.82 14.88
C GLY A 561 -8.97 -6.07 16.17
N VAL A 562 -8.85 -5.21 17.19
CA VAL A 562 -9.56 -5.35 18.48
C VAL A 562 -10.84 -4.49 18.53
N GLN A 563 -10.94 -3.48 17.65
CA GLN A 563 -12.02 -2.51 17.61
C GLN A 563 -13.23 -3.04 16.80
N PRO A 564 -14.48 -2.70 17.17
CA PRO A 564 -15.65 -3.08 16.38
C PRO A 564 -15.68 -2.31 15.04
N GLY A 565 -15.37 -3.00 13.95
CA GLY A 565 -15.47 -2.50 12.57
C GLY A 565 -16.88 -2.60 11.97
N GLN A 566 -17.04 -2.21 10.70
CA GLN A 566 -18.26 -2.51 9.94
C GLN A 566 -18.31 -3.99 9.56
N TRP A 567 -17.16 -4.66 9.60
CA TRP A 567 -17.03 -6.08 9.32
C TRP A 567 -16.45 -6.82 10.52
N ALA A 568 -16.90 -8.05 10.72
CA ALA A 568 -16.41 -8.93 11.76
C ALA A 568 -15.92 -10.23 11.13
N GLN A 569 -14.67 -10.60 11.41
CA GLN A 569 -14.10 -11.86 10.93
C GLN A 569 -14.72 -13.05 11.68
N ARG A 570 -15.09 -14.09 10.94
CA ARG A 570 -15.60 -15.35 11.50
C ARG A 570 -14.85 -16.55 10.92
N ASP A 571 -14.17 -17.28 11.80
CA ASP A 571 -13.52 -18.54 11.45
C ASP A 571 -14.50 -19.71 11.52
N LEU A 572 -14.67 -20.43 10.41
CA LEU A 572 -15.49 -21.63 10.29
C LEU A 572 -14.61 -22.84 9.97
N ALA A 573 -15.20 -24.03 10.00
CA ALA A 573 -14.46 -25.30 9.86
C ALA A 573 -13.64 -25.42 8.56
N HIS A 574 -14.05 -24.74 7.48
CA HIS A 574 -13.45 -24.86 6.16
C HIS A 574 -12.91 -23.55 5.59
N PHE A 575 -13.25 -22.40 6.18
CA PHE A 575 -12.89 -21.09 5.68
C PHE A 575 -13.12 -20.03 6.76
N SER A 576 -12.47 -18.89 6.62
CA SER A 576 -12.79 -17.67 7.37
C SER A 576 -13.54 -16.71 6.45
N VAL A 577 -14.50 -15.97 7.01
CA VAL A 577 -15.30 -15.00 6.24
C VAL A 577 -15.55 -13.76 7.07
N ALA A 578 -15.27 -12.60 6.48
CA ALA A 578 -15.69 -11.33 7.02
C ALA A 578 -17.19 -11.18 6.79
N GLN A 579 -17.95 -10.86 7.84
CA GLN A 579 -19.39 -10.60 7.75
C GLN A 579 -19.70 -9.17 8.20
N PRO A 580 -20.61 -8.45 7.53
CA PRO A 580 -21.04 -7.14 8.01
C PRO A 580 -21.64 -7.23 9.42
N ALA A 581 -21.48 -6.17 10.21
CA ALA A 581 -21.93 -6.11 11.60
C ALA A 581 -23.46 -6.29 11.76
N ASP A 582 -24.24 -5.95 10.73
CA ASP A 582 -25.69 -6.13 10.68
C ASP A 582 -26.12 -7.56 10.24
N PHE A 583 -25.18 -8.41 9.81
CA PHE A 583 -25.46 -9.81 9.44
C PHE A 583 -25.25 -10.76 10.63
N THR A 584 -26.31 -11.50 10.96
CA THR A 584 -26.27 -12.56 11.99
C THR A 584 -25.94 -13.92 11.39
N TYR A 585 -24.96 -14.62 11.95
CA TYR A 585 -24.63 -15.99 11.57
C TYR A 585 -25.63 -17.02 12.16
N GLN A 586 -26.15 -17.89 11.30
CA GLN A 586 -27.21 -18.86 11.57
C GLN A 586 -26.95 -20.18 10.82
N PRO A 587 -26.15 -21.12 11.36
CA PRO A 587 -25.88 -22.39 10.67
C PRO A 587 -27.16 -23.18 10.45
N THR A 588 -27.36 -23.69 9.23
CA THR A 588 -28.57 -24.42 8.84
C THR A 588 -28.19 -25.68 8.06
N ASN A 589 -28.31 -26.86 8.69
CA ASN A 589 -27.80 -28.12 8.15
C ASN A 589 -26.30 -28.02 7.79
N ASP A 590 -25.94 -28.17 6.51
CA ASP A 590 -24.60 -28.04 5.95
C ASP A 590 -24.27 -26.61 5.48
N TRP A 591 -25.22 -25.67 5.58
CA TRP A 591 -25.04 -24.28 5.17
C TRP A 591 -24.55 -23.38 6.29
N GLN A 592 -23.60 -22.52 5.95
CA GLN A 592 -23.14 -21.39 6.74
C GLN A 592 -23.91 -20.16 6.27
N ARG A 593 -25.01 -19.80 6.94
CA ARG A 593 -25.90 -18.70 6.54
C ARG A 593 -25.65 -17.46 7.39
N PHE A 594 -25.60 -16.31 6.73
CA PHE A 594 -25.41 -14.98 7.29
C PHE A 594 -26.61 -14.14 6.85
N SER A 595 -27.30 -13.48 7.78
CA SER A 595 -28.57 -12.82 7.45
C SER A 595 -28.73 -11.49 8.14
N ALA A 596 -29.02 -10.45 7.36
CA ALA A 596 -29.45 -9.17 7.87
C ALA A 596 -30.91 -9.23 8.36
N ASP A 597 -31.76 -9.93 7.62
CA ASP A 597 -33.17 -10.10 7.96
C ASP A 597 -33.75 -11.42 7.41
N ARG A 598 -35.08 -11.52 7.32
CA ARG A 598 -35.78 -12.70 6.81
C ARG A 598 -35.57 -12.93 5.31
N ASP A 599 -35.50 -11.86 4.53
CA ASP A 599 -35.49 -11.86 3.06
C ASP A 599 -34.09 -11.60 2.48
N THR A 600 -33.12 -11.18 3.31
CA THR A 600 -31.76 -10.81 2.91
C THR A 600 -30.72 -11.72 3.56
N PHE A 601 -29.99 -12.50 2.75
CA PHE A 601 -28.93 -13.40 3.26
C PHE A 601 -27.82 -13.70 2.26
N VAL A 602 -26.68 -14.13 2.81
CA VAL A 602 -25.60 -14.85 2.11
C VAL A 602 -25.45 -16.23 2.76
N ALA A 603 -25.35 -17.28 1.96
CA ALA A 603 -25.19 -18.65 2.42
C ALA A 603 -24.06 -19.35 1.66
N LEU A 604 -23.23 -20.06 2.42
CA LEU A 604 -22.01 -20.68 1.93
C LEU A 604 -21.99 -22.16 2.30
N ARG A 605 -21.49 -22.99 1.39
CA ARG A 605 -21.35 -24.43 1.61
C ARG A 605 -20.10 -24.96 0.94
N VAL A 606 -19.36 -25.82 1.65
CA VAL A 606 -18.25 -26.61 1.12
C VAL A 606 -18.52 -28.08 1.43
N ARG A 607 -18.44 -28.94 0.42
CA ARG A 607 -18.59 -30.40 0.59
C ARG A 607 -17.85 -31.17 -0.51
N PRO A 608 -17.64 -32.48 -0.36
CA PRO A 608 -17.08 -33.29 -1.44
C PRO A 608 -17.94 -33.19 -2.71
N ALA A 609 -17.29 -33.01 -3.87
CA ALA A 609 -17.97 -32.92 -5.15
C ALA A 609 -18.68 -34.25 -5.46
N SER A 610 -19.97 -34.16 -5.81
CA SER A 610 -20.81 -35.31 -6.15
C SER A 610 -21.30 -35.30 -7.61
N ALA A 611 -21.03 -34.22 -8.34
CA ALA A 611 -21.36 -33.99 -9.73
C ALA A 611 -20.36 -33.00 -10.35
N ASP A 612 -20.41 -32.80 -11.67
CA ASP A 612 -19.74 -31.66 -12.32
C ASP A 612 -20.42 -30.32 -11.97
N VAL A 613 -19.72 -29.22 -12.26
CA VAL A 613 -20.14 -27.86 -11.87
C VAL A 613 -21.51 -27.47 -12.44
N ASP A 614 -21.80 -27.85 -13.69
CA ASP A 614 -23.05 -27.50 -14.36
C ASP A 614 -24.23 -28.27 -13.77
N THR A 615 -24.03 -29.56 -13.50
CA THR A 615 -25.03 -30.42 -12.86
C THR A 615 -25.31 -29.97 -11.42
N ALA A 616 -24.26 -29.62 -10.67
CA ALA A 616 -24.39 -29.10 -9.31
C ALA A 616 -25.20 -27.79 -9.30
N LEU A 617 -24.85 -26.83 -10.17
CA LEU A 617 -25.55 -25.55 -10.30
C LEU A 617 -27.01 -25.75 -10.73
N ALA A 618 -27.29 -26.59 -11.72
CA ALA A 618 -28.65 -26.86 -12.17
C ALA A 618 -29.54 -27.47 -11.06
N ASN A 619 -28.98 -28.32 -10.20
CA ASN A 619 -29.71 -28.85 -9.04
C ASN A 619 -30.00 -27.76 -8.00
N LEU A 620 -29.02 -26.89 -7.71
CA LEU A 620 -29.20 -25.78 -6.77
C LEU A 620 -30.24 -24.76 -7.25
N VAL A 621 -30.25 -24.43 -8.54
CA VAL A 621 -31.25 -23.54 -9.14
C VAL A 621 -32.66 -24.15 -9.06
N ARG A 622 -32.77 -25.47 -9.27
CA ARG A 622 -34.04 -26.18 -9.06
C ARG A 622 -34.49 -26.10 -7.59
N ASP A 623 -33.55 -26.25 -6.67
CA ASP A 623 -33.84 -26.16 -5.23
C ASP A 623 -34.27 -24.75 -4.82
N ALA A 624 -33.68 -23.70 -5.38
CA ALA A 624 -34.10 -22.31 -5.18
C ALA A 624 -35.53 -22.05 -5.69
N GLY A 625 -35.95 -22.68 -6.78
CA GLY A 625 -37.31 -22.57 -7.32
C GLY A 625 -38.37 -23.42 -6.59
N ASN A 626 -37.98 -24.28 -5.66
CA ASN A 626 -38.93 -25.16 -4.98
C ASN A 626 -39.77 -24.38 -3.95
N GLY A 627 -41.09 -24.37 -4.16
CA GLY A 627 -42.03 -23.81 -3.18
C GLY A 627 -42.22 -22.29 -3.24
N VAL A 628 -41.66 -21.63 -4.26
CA VAL A 628 -41.85 -20.20 -4.51
C VAL A 628 -42.67 -19.94 -5.77
N SER A 629 -43.38 -18.80 -5.81
CA SER A 629 -44.19 -18.38 -6.96
C SER A 629 -43.39 -17.51 -7.93
N ASP A 630 -43.71 -17.62 -9.22
CA ASP A 630 -43.13 -16.80 -10.30
C ASP A 630 -41.59 -16.87 -10.41
N PHE A 631 -41.02 -18.04 -10.12
CA PHE A 631 -39.58 -18.25 -10.23
C PHE A 631 -39.10 -18.18 -11.69
N ALA A 632 -38.11 -17.33 -11.93
CA ALA A 632 -37.46 -17.14 -13.22
C ALA A 632 -35.94 -17.12 -13.04
N ALA A 633 -35.23 -18.04 -13.70
CA ALA A 633 -33.77 -18.10 -13.71
C ALA A 633 -33.22 -17.70 -15.09
N GLN A 634 -32.07 -17.02 -15.09
CA GLN A 634 -31.30 -16.69 -16.29
C GLN A 634 -30.43 -17.86 -16.74
N GLU A 635 -29.87 -17.75 -17.94
CA GLU A 635 -28.89 -18.72 -18.44
C GLU A 635 -27.61 -18.70 -17.59
N PRO A 636 -26.98 -19.86 -17.34
CA PRO A 636 -25.70 -19.93 -16.65
C PRO A 636 -24.61 -19.11 -17.35
N ARG A 637 -23.77 -18.44 -16.57
CA ARG A 637 -22.62 -17.67 -17.06
C ARG A 637 -21.40 -17.86 -16.19
N ARG A 638 -20.22 -17.69 -16.81
CA ARG A 638 -18.94 -17.63 -16.09
C ARG A 638 -18.84 -16.31 -15.33
N PHE A 639 -18.27 -16.36 -14.14
CA PHE A 639 -18.01 -15.20 -13.30
C PHE A 639 -16.65 -15.35 -12.63
N ALA A 640 -15.80 -14.33 -12.72
CA ALA A 640 -14.49 -14.34 -12.08
C ALA A 640 -14.53 -13.55 -10.77
N LEU A 641 -14.03 -14.17 -9.70
CA LEU A 641 -13.87 -13.53 -8.40
C LEU A 641 -12.59 -14.00 -7.72
N GLY A 642 -11.76 -13.07 -7.25
CA GLY A 642 -10.47 -13.39 -6.64
C GLY A 642 -9.57 -14.24 -7.56
N ALA A 643 -9.60 -13.97 -8.87
CA ALA A 643 -8.97 -14.77 -9.93
C ALA A 643 -9.47 -16.23 -10.08
N VAL A 644 -10.54 -16.62 -9.39
CA VAL A 644 -11.14 -17.95 -9.48
C VAL A 644 -12.39 -17.95 -10.37
N PRO A 645 -12.51 -18.89 -11.33
CA PRO A 645 -13.71 -19.01 -12.15
C PRO A 645 -14.85 -19.72 -11.40
N TRP A 646 -16.03 -19.10 -11.43
CA TRP A 646 -17.29 -19.62 -10.92
C TRP A 646 -18.32 -19.76 -12.06
N GLN A 647 -19.21 -20.73 -11.94
CA GLN A 647 -20.46 -20.76 -12.72
C GLN A 647 -21.56 -20.11 -11.90
N ARG A 648 -22.30 -19.17 -12.49
CA ARG A 648 -23.33 -18.36 -11.84
C ARG A 648 -24.65 -18.44 -12.58
N VAL A 649 -25.76 -18.53 -11.83
CA VAL A 649 -27.12 -18.31 -12.33
C VAL A 649 -27.82 -17.29 -11.46
N ASP A 650 -28.30 -16.22 -12.08
CA ASP A 650 -29.13 -15.20 -11.48
C ASP A 650 -30.62 -15.57 -11.62
N PHE A 651 -31.44 -15.29 -10.61
CA PHE A 651 -32.87 -15.60 -10.61
C PHE A 651 -33.70 -14.57 -9.84
N ALA A 652 -35.02 -14.61 -10.04
CA ALA A 652 -35.99 -13.81 -9.30
C ALA A 652 -37.27 -14.60 -9.03
N TYR A 653 -37.98 -14.27 -7.95
CA TYR A 653 -39.28 -14.85 -7.60
C TYR A 653 -40.09 -13.93 -6.68
N THR A 654 -41.35 -14.28 -6.39
CA THR A 654 -42.19 -13.58 -5.41
C THR A 654 -42.28 -14.39 -4.11
N ASN A 655 -41.87 -13.83 -2.98
CA ASN A 655 -41.92 -14.50 -1.68
C ASN A 655 -43.35 -14.59 -1.11
N GLY A 656 -43.52 -15.32 0.00
CA GLY A 656 -44.83 -15.53 0.64
C GLY A 656 -45.53 -14.26 1.14
N ASP A 657 -44.81 -13.14 1.26
CA ASP A 657 -45.34 -11.83 1.67
C ASP A 657 -45.63 -10.93 0.45
N GLY A 658 -45.46 -11.44 -0.78
CA GLY A 658 -45.70 -10.70 -2.03
C GLY A 658 -44.55 -9.78 -2.47
N LYS A 659 -43.36 -9.90 -1.88
CA LYS A 659 -42.18 -9.12 -2.28
C LYS A 659 -41.42 -9.83 -3.41
N GLU A 660 -40.94 -9.05 -4.37
CA GLU A 660 -40.01 -9.53 -5.40
C GLU A 660 -38.61 -9.71 -4.79
N ILE A 661 -38.11 -10.93 -4.81
CA ILE A 661 -36.78 -11.32 -4.36
C ILE A 661 -35.92 -11.59 -5.59
N TRP A 662 -34.72 -11.04 -5.57
CA TRP A 662 -33.67 -11.33 -6.54
C TRP A 662 -32.56 -12.11 -5.83
N GLY A 663 -31.95 -13.04 -6.53
CA GLY A 663 -30.91 -13.89 -5.99
C GLY A 663 -30.03 -14.50 -7.05
N PHE A 664 -29.00 -15.18 -6.60
CA PHE A 664 -28.15 -15.97 -7.47
C PHE A 664 -27.49 -17.11 -6.71
N VAL A 665 -27.09 -18.13 -7.47
CA VAL A 665 -26.23 -19.21 -6.99
C VAL A 665 -24.96 -19.24 -7.81
N MET A 666 -23.84 -19.41 -7.14
CA MET A 666 -22.52 -19.61 -7.72
C MET A 666 -21.92 -20.94 -7.26
N VAL A 667 -21.28 -21.67 -8.18
CA VAL A 667 -20.59 -22.93 -7.89
C VAL A 667 -19.19 -22.93 -8.51
N LYS A 668 -18.21 -23.40 -7.75
CA LYS A 668 -16.89 -23.81 -8.27
C LYS A 668 -16.53 -25.21 -7.78
N MET A 669 -15.62 -25.86 -8.50
CA MET A 669 -15.04 -27.15 -8.11
C MET A 669 -13.55 -26.96 -7.84
N GLU A 670 -13.10 -27.32 -6.64
CA GLU A 670 -11.73 -27.07 -6.18
C GLU A 670 -11.25 -28.19 -5.28
N GLY A 671 -10.10 -28.80 -5.60
CA GLY A 671 -9.53 -29.88 -4.77
C GLY A 671 -10.47 -31.08 -4.55
N GLY A 672 -11.40 -31.34 -5.48
CA GLY A 672 -12.43 -32.39 -5.32
C GLY A 672 -13.59 -31.99 -4.40
N GLN A 673 -13.69 -30.73 -3.99
CA GLN A 673 -14.80 -30.14 -3.27
C GLN A 673 -15.70 -29.33 -4.21
N GLU A 674 -17.00 -29.34 -3.94
CA GLU A 674 -18.00 -28.40 -4.43
C GLU A 674 -18.07 -27.25 -3.42
N VAL A 675 -17.78 -26.03 -3.90
CA VAL A 675 -17.97 -24.80 -3.13
C VAL A 675 -19.15 -24.05 -3.73
N VAL A 676 -20.12 -23.71 -2.89
CA VAL A 676 -21.36 -23.05 -3.28
C VAL A 676 -21.53 -21.77 -2.49
N ALA A 677 -21.91 -20.71 -3.20
CA ALA A 677 -22.31 -19.44 -2.63
C ALA A 677 -23.68 -19.04 -3.16
N TRP A 678 -24.58 -18.63 -2.27
CA TRP A 678 -25.96 -18.26 -2.58
C TRP A 678 -26.29 -16.95 -1.86
N ALA A 679 -26.78 -15.95 -2.57
CA ALA A 679 -27.31 -14.74 -1.97
C ALA A 679 -28.72 -14.41 -2.48
N GLU A 680 -29.55 -13.84 -1.60
CA GLU A 680 -30.87 -13.31 -1.92
C GLU A 680 -31.15 -12.03 -1.16
N ALA A 681 -31.87 -11.11 -1.80
CA ALA A 681 -32.40 -9.91 -1.19
C ALA A 681 -33.68 -9.44 -1.91
N PRO A 682 -34.50 -8.62 -1.25
CA PRO A 682 -35.50 -7.82 -1.95
C PRO A 682 -34.87 -7.03 -3.10
N ARG A 683 -35.59 -6.92 -4.23
CA ARG A 683 -35.13 -6.18 -5.41
C ARG A 683 -34.57 -4.78 -5.11
N SER A 684 -35.11 -4.09 -4.10
CA SER A 684 -34.67 -2.76 -3.69
C SER A 684 -33.27 -2.71 -3.06
N THR A 685 -32.82 -3.79 -2.45
CA THR A 685 -31.53 -3.89 -1.74
C THR A 685 -30.57 -4.89 -2.38
N TYR A 686 -31.02 -5.66 -3.37
CA TYR A 686 -30.24 -6.70 -4.02
C TYR A 686 -28.90 -6.22 -4.59
N ASN A 687 -28.86 -5.08 -5.27
CA ASN A 687 -27.60 -4.59 -5.85
C ASN A 687 -26.56 -4.27 -4.76
N ASP A 688 -27.02 -3.76 -3.60
CA ASP A 688 -26.16 -3.45 -2.47
C ASP A 688 -25.65 -4.75 -1.81
N LEU A 689 -26.55 -5.73 -1.61
CA LEU A 689 -26.18 -7.07 -1.15
C LEU A 689 -25.14 -7.71 -2.08
N GLU A 690 -25.38 -7.72 -3.38
CA GLU A 690 -24.48 -8.38 -4.33
C GLU A 690 -23.09 -7.73 -4.28
N THR A 691 -23.03 -6.42 -4.46
CA THR A 691 -21.78 -5.76 -4.83
C THR A 691 -20.98 -5.25 -3.65
N ARG A 692 -21.63 -4.84 -2.55
CA ARG A 692 -20.96 -4.31 -1.35
C ARG A 692 -20.85 -5.32 -0.22
N VAL A 693 -21.74 -6.31 -0.18
CA VAL A 693 -21.71 -7.34 0.85
C VAL A 693 -21.14 -8.63 0.30
N PHE A 694 -21.89 -9.36 -0.52
CA PHE A 694 -21.57 -10.71 -0.94
C PHE A 694 -20.20 -10.82 -1.61
N LEU A 695 -19.93 -10.00 -2.64
CA LEU A 695 -18.69 -10.14 -3.39
C LEU A 695 -17.46 -9.82 -2.54
N VAL A 696 -17.59 -8.91 -1.57
CA VAL A 696 -16.53 -8.61 -0.58
C VAL A 696 -16.37 -9.79 0.38
N MET A 697 -17.46 -10.34 0.93
CA MET A 697 -17.44 -11.48 1.84
C MET A 697 -16.70 -12.69 1.24
N ILE A 698 -16.98 -13.01 -0.01
CA ILE A 698 -16.53 -14.27 -0.62
C ILE A 698 -15.24 -14.13 -1.46
N ALA A 699 -14.73 -12.91 -1.67
CA ALA A 699 -13.52 -12.69 -2.46
C ALA A 699 -12.27 -13.36 -1.86
N GLY A 700 -12.17 -13.43 -0.53
CA GLY A 700 -11.06 -14.10 0.18
C GLY A 700 -11.27 -15.60 0.44
N MET A 701 -12.41 -16.20 0.08
CA MET A 701 -12.79 -17.57 0.47
C MET A 701 -12.10 -18.70 -0.34
N GLY A 702 -10.87 -18.51 -0.80
CA GLY A 702 -10.15 -19.49 -1.61
C GLY A 702 -8.64 -19.43 -1.49
N GLU A 703 -8.14 -18.66 -0.52
CA GLU A 703 -6.75 -18.66 -0.09
C GLU A 703 -6.61 -19.38 1.24
#